data_AF-A0A7X8GD07-F1
#
_entry.id   AF-A0A7X8GD07-F1
#
_cell.length_a   1.000
_cell.length_b   1.000
_cell.length_c   1.000
_cell.angle_alpha   90.00
_cell.angle_beta   90.00
_cell.angle_gamma   90.00
#
_symmetry.space_group_name_H-M   'P 1'
#
loop_
_entity.id
_entity.type
_entity.pdbx_description
1 polymer ?
#
loop_
_entity_poly.entity_id
_entity_poly.type
_entity_poly.pdbx_seq_one_letter_code
_entity_poly.pdbx_strand_id
1 'polypeptide(L)'
;MKSIICVFFLLISTCVSVYAQPATITKSTQTQKIGTQLYYVHTVKQEETLYSISRTYKVSLSDIQKANEGLQNDIKINQIIYIPCFEEIIEKTALVESQSVAKDTVVRVEPSKEKSQQIVYNDSLAFYVHTVQPQQTLYFLSRLYSVSAEQIYASNPGVSEVLSIGQMLYIPCANCEIVTKQDKSPKERKGSKDDEVIHLFDSDETVYQVALSYAVPPEILYIYNPSLLEGTPAGKKITVPVQKKFMRKNFIYYQIPKNANITNICQLHRITNEELLDYNPRTAKELKEGTFVRIPVTNDNTALAQENIKTYKDFQFHIVAAKETIYSITKKYGITDKELYKLNPSISKQELSIGTILKLPASPQVEWYVYSDTITRVKKTSLHMNVLAHCCDTNIDVQKTCTIALMLPFFLEKNNSFEENPAIINKQDEIYEPSLPFIEYYEGVLLGIDSLKKRGVSIVLNTYEINRDTAQMLHLLSNINTQKPDIIIGPVFPEMFDLVADFATNNSIPLISPLVSTDNMVDAHSYAIQMNPPERLRYGRVANKLTQVQNNTIIIVYNSVVMEQQQVDECKRVFLEEYADSIAKYNIKYVEVLFPEHGMKAIESYMKTGEPNTIVFLSKNQAFITNVVTQLYRYVKKYPIQVFSFVSWERYENIELNFLFDLHFHYTTSGFINYETHEVSDFIAKYRELYKTEPTRFSFQGYDQLLYFVESLEKFGPYILDCMPSFHKQGLYNSFKFIKETEHGGLINNAIDIIEFSHDKTLKVAP
;
A
#
# COMPACT_ATOMS: atom_id res chain seq x y z
N MET A 1 -50.10 -54.39 28.32
CA MET A 1 -51.21 -53.49 27.96
C MET A 1 -50.74 -52.08 28.31
N LYS A 2 -50.51 -51.18 27.35
CA LYS A 2 -51.50 -50.22 26.82
C LYS A 2 -52.29 -49.56 27.97
N SER A 3 -52.39 -48.26 28.19
CA SER A 3 -52.00 -47.04 27.49
C SER A 3 -52.30 -45.92 28.50
N ILE A 4 -51.47 -44.89 28.67
CA ILE A 4 -51.96 -43.55 29.04
C ILE A 4 -51.16 -42.52 28.24
N ILE A 5 -51.88 -41.86 27.34
CA ILE A 5 -51.45 -40.74 26.51
C ILE A 5 -51.52 -39.49 27.39
N CYS A 6 -50.40 -38.84 27.65
CA CYS A 6 -50.36 -37.48 28.21
C CYS A 6 -50.05 -36.48 27.10
N VAL A 7 -51.00 -35.58 26.91
CA VAL A 7 -50.91 -34.34 26.14
C VAL A 7 -49.73 -33.51 26.67
N PHE A 8 -48.76 -33.19 25.82
CA PHE A 8 -47.80 -32.12 26.09
C PHE A 8 -47.84 -31.10 24.96
N PHE A 9 -48.07 -29.85 25.38
CA PHE A 9 -48.21 -28.66 24.58
C PHE A 9 -46.99 -28.43 23.68
N LEU A 10 -47.29 -28.06 22.44
CA LEU A 10 -46.39 -27.57 21.42
C LEU A 10 -45.80 -26.21 21.87
N LEU A 11 -44.50 -26.16 22.14
CA LEU A 11 -43.71 -24.93 22.22
C LEU A 11 -42.37 -25.19 21.52
N ILE A 12 -42.44 -25.27 20.19
CA ILE A 12 -41.26 -25.22 19.33
C ILE A 12 -40.86 -23.74 19.27
N SER A 13 -39.85 -23.37 20.06
CA SER A 13 -39.14 -22.11 19.91
C SER A 13 -38.30 -22.19 18.63
N THR A 14 -38.84 -21.67 17.53
CA THR A 14 -38.06 -21.38 16.32
C THR A 14 -37.16 -20.18 16.61
N CYS A 15 -35.88 -20.43 16.92
CA CYS A 15 -34.86 -19.41 16.82
C CYS A 15 -34.63 -19.11 15.33
N VAL A 16 -35.42 -18.18 14.79
CA VAL A 16 -35.07 -17.51 13.54
C VAL A 16 -33.94 -16.55 13.87
N SER A 17 -32.74 -16.88 13.42
CA SER A 17 -31.64 -15.92 13.37
C SER A 17 -32.01 -14.84 12.36
N VAL A 18 -32.59 -13.74 12.86
CA VAL A 18 -32.73 -12.52 12.08
C VAL A 18 -31.30 -11.98 11.90
N TYR A 19 -30.72 -12.24 10.73
CA TYR A 19 -29.55 -11.50 10.29
C TYR A 19 -29.98 -10.05 10.11
N ALA A 20 -29.43 -9.15 10.92
CA ALA A 20 -29.60 -7.72 10.72
C ALA A 20 -29.02 -7.37 9.34
N GLN A 21 -29.88 -6.88 8.44
CA GLN A 21 -29.42 -6.21 7.23
C GLN A 21 -28.59 -4.97 7.65
N PRO A 22 -27.48 -4.66 6.96
CA PRO A 22 -26.77 -3.40 7.22
C PRO A 22 -27.77 -2.25 7.02
N ALA A 23 -27.97 -1.42 8.03
CA ALA A 23 -28.97 -0.38 8.00
C ALA A 23 -28.70 0.56 6.82
N THR A 24 -29.62 0.60 5.86
CA THR A 24 -29.54 1.51 4.71
C THR A 24 -29.78 2.94 5.22
N ILE A 25 -28.75 3.78 5.16
CA ILE A 25 -28.87 5.18 5.56
C ILE A 25 -29.87 5.87 4.63
N THR A 26 -30.96 6.35 5.20
CA THR A 26 -32.01 7.05 4.45
C THR A 26 -31.75 8.55 4.51
N LYS A 27 -31.76 9.23 3.37
CA LYS A 27 -31.65 10.70 3.34
C LYS A 27 -32.80 11.33 4.13
N SER A 28 -32.47 12.26 5.01
CA SER A 28 -33.41 13.12 5.72
C SER A 28 -34.20 13.97 4.73
N THR A 29 -35.50 14.03 4.93
CA THR A 29 -36.41 14.93 4.22
C THR A 29 -36.52 16.29 4.90
N GLN A 30 -35.93 16.45 6.08
CA GLN A 30 -35.90 17.72 6.79
C GLN A 30 -34.75 18.57 6.25
N THR A 31 -35.06 19.79 5.83
CA THR A 31 -34.06 20.76 5.36
C THR A 31 -34.12 22.05 6.17
N GLN A 32 -32.98 22.73 6.28
CA GLN A 32 -32.85 24.02 6.94
C GLN A 32 -31.98 24.95 6.11
N LYS A 33 -32.42 26.19 5.93
CA LYS A 33 -31.66 27.23 5.22
C LYS A 33 -30.88 28.06 6.23
N ILE A 34 -29.56 28.13 6.07
CA ILE A 34 -28.66 28.95 6.90
C ILE A 34 -27.88 29.86 5.96
N GLY A 35 -28.17 31.17 6.02
CA GLY A 35 -27.69 32.13 5.03
C GLY A 35 -28.31 31.86 3.64
N THR A 36 -27.48 31.84 2.60
CA THR A 36 -27.89 31.51 1.22
C THR A 36 -27.91 30.01 0.94
N GLN A 37 -27.33 29.17 1.82
CA GLN A 37 -27.14 27.75 1.62
C GLN A 37 -28.27 26.91 2.26
N LEU A 38 -28.76 25.91 1.53
CA LEU A 38 -29.72 24.92 2.03
C LEU A 38 -28.97 23.68 2.53
N TYR A 39 -29.42 23.12 3.66
CA TYR A 39 -28.86 21.91 4.26
C TYR A 39 -29.95 20.88 4.51
N TYR A 40 -29.64 19.60 4.36
CA TYR A 40 -30.40 18.53 5.01
C TYR A 40 -30.01 18.48 6.49
N VAL A 41 -31.00 18.39 7.37
CA VAL A 41 -30.79 18.20 8.81
C VAL A 41 -30.84 16.70 9.08
N HIS A 42 -29.69 16.10 9.36
CA HIS A 42 -29.58 14.66 9.57
C HIS A 42 -29.25 14.34 11.03
N THR A 43 -30.05 13.48 11.66
CA THR A 43 -29.81 12.99 13.01
C THR A 43 -29.12 11.64 12.94
N VAL A 44 -27.89 11.57 13.44
CA VAL A 44 -27.02 10.40 13.39
C VAL A 44 -27.66 9.23 14.15
N LYS A 45 -27.79 8.08 13.50
CA LYS A 45 -28.31 6.83 14.07
C LYS A 45 -27.17 5.91 14.49
N GLN A 46 -27.53 4.84 15.21
CA GLN A 46 -26.60 3.80 15.63
C GLN A 46 -25.90 3.18 14.41
N GLU A 47 -24.57 3.02 14.51
CA GLU A 47 -23.67 2.48 13.46
C GLU A 47 -23.43 3.38 12.23
N GLU A 48 -24.00 4.58 12.17
CA GLU A 48 -23.65 5.55 11.14
C GLU A 48 -22.30 6.23 11.44
N THR A 49 -21.50 6.41 10.39
CA THR A 49 -20.22 7.15 10.43
C THR A 49 -20.31 8.37 9.53
N LEU A 50 -19.45 9.36 9.76
CA LEU A 50 -19.42 10.54 8.89
C LEU A 50 -19.14 10.16 7.43
N TYR A 51 -18.35 9.10 7.22
CA TYR A 51 -18.07 8.51 5.92
C TYR A 51 -19.29 7.85 5.26
N SER A 52 -20.06 7.04 6.00
CA SER A 52 -21.25 6.40 5.44
C SER A 52 -22.36 7.41 5.12
N ILE A 53 -22.46 8.48 5.93
CA ILE A 53 -23.39 9.59 5.69
C ILE A 53 -22.95 10.41 4.45
N SER A 54 -21.66 10.72 4.31
CA SER A 54 -21.14 11.50 3.18
C SER A 54 -21.39 10.81 1.83
N ARG A 55 -21.16 9.48 1.77
CA ARG A 55 -21.47 8.63 0.61
C ARG A 55 -22.96 8.62 0.28
N THR A 56 -23.82 8.52 1.28
CA THR A 56 -25.28 8.50 1.10
C THR A 56 -25.79 9.81 0.51
N TYR A 57 -25.28 10.94 1.00
CA TYR A 57 -25.70 12.27 0.55
C TYR A 57 -25.00 12.77 -0.70
N LYS A 58 -23.93 12.09 -1.15
CA LYS A 58 -23.05 12.50 -2.27
C LYS A 58 -22.40 13.86 -2.01
N VAL A 59 -21.95 14.09 -0.78
CA VAL A 59 -21.28 15.32 -0.34
C VAL A 59 -19.92 14.95 0.26
N SER A 60 -18.89 15.76 0.06
CA SER A 60 -17.56 15.44 0.62
C SER A 60 -17.56 15.53 2.15
N LEU A 61 -16.68 14.75 2.81
CA LEU A 61 -16.47 14.87 4.26
C LEU A 61 -16.07 16.29 4.67
N SER A 62 -15.26 16.95 3.86
CA SER A 62 -14.82 18.32 4.11
C SER A 62 -15.99 19.30 4.09
N ASP A 63 -16.93 19.15 3.18
CA ASP A 63 -18.09 20.05 3.08
C ASP A 63 -19.07 19.83 4.24
N ILE A 64 -19.26 18.59 4.69
CA ILE A 64 -20.01 18.29 5.91
C ILE A 64 -19.31 18.89 7.13
N GLN A 65 -17.98 18.76 7.24
CA GLN A 65 -17.24 19.34 8.37
C GLN A 65 -17.28 20.88 8.38
N LYS A 66 -17.20 21.52 7.21
CA LYS A 66 -17.35 22.99 7.10
C LYS A 66 -18.76 23.44 7.47
N ALA A 67 -19.78 22.68 7.09
CA ALA A 67 -21.17 22.96 7.44
C ALA A 67 -21.47 22.78 8.94
N ASN A 68 -20.59 22.11 9.68
CA ASN A 68 -20.74 21.78 11.09
C ASN A 68 -19.46 22.17 11.83
N GLU A 69 -19.23 23.46 12.04
CA GLU A 69 -18.06 23.95 12.78
C GLU A 69 -17.91 23.24 14.14
N GLY A 70 -16.74 22.64 14.37
CA GLY A 70 -16.44 21.85 15.58
C GLY A 70 -16.79 20.36 15.50
N LEU A 71 -17.28 19.86 14.36
CA LEU A 71 -17.54 18.44 14.14
C LEU A 71 -16.22 17.63 14.11
N GLN A 72 -16.05 16.74 15.08
CA GLN A 72 -14.93 15.79 15.11
C GLN A 72 -15.19 14.56 14.21
N ASN A 73 -14.15 13.78 13.90
CA ASN A 73 -14.28 12.58 13.07
C ASN A 73 -15.21 11.51 13.68
N ASP A 74 -15.37 11.51 15.01
CA ASP A 74 -16.29 10.64 15.74
C ASP A 74 -17.63 11.36 15.98
N ILE A 75 -18.68 10.93 15.26
CA ILE A 75 -20.05 11.41 15.45
C ILE A 75 -20.78 10.57 16.49
N LYS A 76 -21.63 11.18 17.31
CA LYS A 76 -22.40 10.50 18.37
C LYS A 76 -23.81 10.17 17.90
N ILE A 77 -24.35 9.07 18.42
CA ILE A 77 -25.77 8.72 18.21
C ILE A 77 -26.64 9.89 18.71
N ASN A 78 -27.66 10.24 17.93
CA ASN A 78 -28.57 11.37 18.08
C ASN A 78 -27.94 12.77 17.87
N GLN A 79 -26.69 12.85 17.43
CA GLN A 79 -26.09 14.12 17.04
C GLN A 79 -26.75 14.64 15.76
N ILE A 80 -27.11 15.93 15.73
CA ILE A 80 -27.60 16.60 14.53
C ILE A 80 -26.41 17.10 13.73
N ILE A 81 -26.39 16.80 12.43
CA ILE A 81 -25.42 17.31 11.47
C ILE A 81 -26.13 17.91 10.26
N TYR A 82 -25.61 19.04 9.79
CA TYR A 82 -26.07 19.76 8.61
C TYR A 82 -25.32 19.27 7.38
N ILE A 83 -26.03 18.76 6.38
CA ILE A 83 -25.43 18.24 5.17
C ILE A 83 -25.77 19.18 4.01
N PRO A 84 -24.79 19.86 3.39
CA PRO A 84 -25.03 20.78 2.29
C PRO A 84 -25.88 20.15 1.19
N CYS A 85 -26.97 20.83 0.81
CA CYS A 85 -27.78 20.47 -0.34
C CYS A 85 -27.30 21.27 -1.55
N PHE A 86 -26.70 20.58 -2.52
CA PHE A 86 -26.36 21.14 -3.82
C PHE A 86 -27.40 20.63 -4.82
N GLU A 87 -28.57 21.26 -4.88
CA GLU A 87 -29.52 20.96 -5.95
C GLU A 87 -29.04 21.54 -7.29
N GLU A 88 -29.27 20.79 -8.36
CA GLU A 88 -29.01 21.11 -9.76
C GLU A 88 -29.61 22.47 -10.16
N ILE A 89 -28.78 23.37 -10.69
CA ILE A 89 -29.23 24.52 -11.48
C ILE A 89 -28.79 24.27 -12.93
N ILE A 90 -29.62 23.59 -13.70
CA ILE A 90 -29.71 23.82 -15.14
C ILE A 90 -31.04 24.53 -15.42
N GLU A 91 -30.85 25.71 -16.01
CA GLU A 91 -31.76 26.56 -16.78
C GLU A 91 -32.71 27.59 -16.11
N LYS A 92 -32.46 28.83 -16.58
CA LYS A 92 -33.28 30.04 -16.75
C LYS A 92 -32.95 31.20 -15.81
N THR A 93 -32.04 32.07 -16.25
CA THR A 93 -32.40 33.30 -17.02
C THR A 93 -31.21 34.27 -16.96
N ALA A 94 -30.69 34.62 -18.13
CA ALA A 94 -29.76 35.72 -18.33
C ALA A 94 -30.49 37.07 -18.24
N LEU A 95 -29.73 38.10 -17.83
CA LEU A 95 -29.89 39.56 -17.99
C LEU A 95 -30.11 40.36 -16.69
N VAL A 96 -29.08 41.11 -16.30
CA VAL A 96 -29.02 42.57 -16.05
C VAL A 96 -27.89 42.90 -15.05
N GLU A 97 -26.84 43.49 -15.62
CA GLU A 97 -25.91 44.54 -15.14
C GLU A 97 -25.47 44.67 -13.66
N SER A 98 -24.13 44.58 -13.52
CA SER A 98 -23.20 45.43 -12.74
C SER A 98 -23.65 46.16 -11.47
N GLN A 99 -23.02 45.85 -10.33
CA GLN A 99 -21.98 46.69 -9.70
C GLN A 99 -21.41 46.06 -8.41
N SER A 100 -20.08 46.19 -8.28
CA SER A 100 -19.19 46.13 -7.11
C SER A 100 -19.70 45.69 -5.72
N VAL A 101 -19.12 44.62 -5.18
CA VAL A 101 -18.75 44.49 -3.75
C VAL A 101 -17.45 43.66 -3.63
N ALA A 102 -16.64 44.02 -2.65
CA ALA A 102 -15.25 43.67 -2.38
C ALA A 102 -14.86 42.17 -2.43
N LYS A 103 -13.63 41.93 -2.92
CA LYS A 103 -12.88 40.68 -2.79
C LYS A 103 -12.60 40.38 -1.31
N ASP A 104 -13.32 39.41 -0.74
CA ASP A 104 -12.75 38.62 0.37
C ASP A 104 -11.92 37.49 -0.24
N THR A 105 -10.62 37.79 -0.35
CA THR A 105 -9.61 36.84 -0.77
C THR A 105 -9.41 35.88 0.39
N VAL A 106 -9.95 34.67 0.33
CA VAL A 106 -9.52 33.58 1.24
C VAL A 106 -8.09 33.23 0.80
N VAL A 107 -7.12 33.86 1.45
CA VAL A 107 -5.70 33.59 1.26
C VAL A 107 -5.46 32.15 1.69
N ARG A 108 -5.22 31.25 0.72
CA ARG A 108 -4.62 29.96 0.97
C ARG A 108 -3.22 30.23 1.51
N VAL A 109 -3.03 30.13 2.83
CA VAL A 109 -1.71 30.24 3.44
C VAL A 109 -0.93 29.01 3.01
N GLU A 110 -0.05 29.18 2.03
CA GLU A 110 0.93 28.16 1.67
C GLU A 110 1.84 27.89 2.88
N PRO A 111 2.21 26.62 3.14
CA PRO A 111 3.17 26.32 4.19
C PRO A 111 4.49 27.04 3.88
N SER A 112 5.05 27.72 4.89
CA SER A 112 6.33 28.44 4.76
C SER A 112 7.42 27.51 4.22
N LYS A 113 8.15 27.99 3.21
CA LYS A 113 9.29 27.30 2.57
C LYS A 113 10.63 27.73 3.17
N GLU A 114 10.62 28.40 4.32
CA GLU A 114 11.84 28.82 5.00
C GLU A 114 12.33 27.77 6.00
N LYS A 115 13.64 27.47 5.97
CA LYS A 115 14.30 26.65 6.99
C LYS A 115 14.36 27.41 8.31
N SER A 116 14.36 26.68 9.42
CA SER A 116 14.59 27.26 10.75
C SER A 116 15.99 27.86 10.84
N GLN A 117 16.10 29.02 11.48
CA GLN A 117 17.40 29.63 11.79
C GLN A 117 17.98 29.12 13.12
N GLN A 118 17.19 28.39 13.92
CA GLN A 118 17.63 27.84 15.19
C GLN A 118 18.35 26.50 14.99
N ILE A 119 19.62 26.43 15.39
CA ILE A 119 20.45 25.22 15.29
C ILE A 119 20.93 24.81 16.70
N VAL A 120 20.89 23.52 16.99
CA VAL A 120 21.46 22.91 18.20
C VAL A 120 22.56 21.91 17.84
N TYR A 121 23.53 21.74 18.75
CA TYR A 121 24.71 20.90 18.54
C TYR A 121 24.80 19.81 19.61
N ASN A 122 25.20 18.61 19.22
CA ASN A 122 25.48 17.50 20.13
C ASN A 122 26.75 16.77 19.67
N ASP A 123 27.87 17.06 20.34
CA ASP A 123 29.17 16.36 20.37
C ASP A 123 29.75 15.81 19.05
N SER A 124 29.19 16.11 17.88
CA SER A 124 29.62 15.86 16.49
C SER A 124 28.54 16.18 15.43
N LEU A 125 27.28 16.43 15.82
CA LEU A 125 26.16 16.64 14.90
C LEU A 125 25.45 17.98 15.16
N ALA A 126 24.94 18.60 14.09
CA ALA A 126 24.13 19.81 14.13
C ALA A 126 22.70 19.51 13.65
N PHE A 127 21.70 20.12 14.28
CA PHE A 127 20.29 19.97 13.93
C PHE A 127 19.59 21.31 13.85
N TYR A 128 18.76 21.52 12.83
CA TYR A 128 17.75 22.57 12.86
C TYR A 128 16.66 22.19 13.86
N VAL A 129 16.21 23.14 14.69
CA VAL A 129 15.02 22.99 15.52
C VAL A 129 13.85 23.61 14.77
N HIS A 130 12.98 22.78 14.20
CA HIS A 130 11.86 23.24 13.38
C HIS A 130 10.52 23.04 14.10
N THR A 131 9.77 24.11 14.24
CA THR A 131 8.41 24.08 14.79
C THR A 131 7.40 23.92 13.65
N VAL A 132 6.66 22.81 13.64
CA VAL A 132 5.69 22.45 12.59
C VAL A 132 4.61 23.53 12.45
N GLN A 133 4.46 24.03 11.23
CA GLN A 133 3.45 25.02 10.84
C GLN A 133 2.22 24.34 10.19
N PRO A 134 1.08 25.04 10.06
CA PRO A 134 -0.11 24.50 9.39
C PRO A 134 0.20 23.93 8.00
N GLN A 135 -0.40 22.79 7.66
CA GLN A 135 -0.26 22.07 6.38
C GLN A 135 1.12 21.48 6.07
N GLN A 136 2.10 21.54 6.99
CA GLN A 136 3.38 20.85 6.81
C GLN A 136 3.28 19.37 7.18
N THR A 137 3.85 18.51 6.33
CA THR A 137 3.99 17.07 6.55
C THR A 137 5.46 16.68 6.68
N LEU A 138 5.76 15.47 7.17
CA LEU A 138 7.15 14.99 7.20
C LEU A 138 7.77 14.93 5.80
N TYR A 139 6.98 14.59 4.78
CA TYR A 139 7.40 14.65 3.38
C TYR A 139 7.71 16.08 2.93
N PHE A 140 6.91 17.08 3.34
CA PHE A 140 7.20 18.48 3.06
C PHE A 140 8.52 18.91 3.72
N LEU A 141 8.74 18.52 4.97
CA LEU A 141 9.95 18.86 5.72
C LEU A 141 11.20 18.14 5.21
N SER A 142 11.10 16.89 4.76
CA SER A 142 12.22 16.14 4.18
C SER A 142 12.73 16.84 2.91
N ARG A 143 11.82 17.29 2.04
CA ARG A 143 12.15 18.08 0.84
C ARG A 143 12.68 19.47 1.19
N LEU A 144 12.06 20.16 2.15
CA LEU A 144 12.48 21.49 2.59
C LEU A 144 13.93 21.49 3.10
N TYR A 145 14.30 20.50 3.91
CA TYR A 145 15.63 20.42 4.53
C TYR A 145 16.65 19.60 3.75
N SER A 146 16.23 18.94 2.67
CA SER A 146 17.08 18.06 1.87
C SER A 146 17.68 16.92 2.69
N VAL A 147 16.85 16.32 3.55
CA VAL A 147 17.16 15.13 4.34
C VAL A 147 16.05 14.11 4.14
N SER A 148 16.34 12.81 4.28
CA SER A 148 15.30 11.78 4.16
C SER A 148 14.29 11.88 5.31
N ALA A 149 13.06 11.41 5.07
CA ALA A 149 12.04 11.35 6.13
C ALA A 149 12.52 10.45 7.27
N GLU A 150 13.23 9.37 6.93
CA GLU A 150 13.87 8.42 7.82
C GLU A 150 14.90 9.09 8.74
N GLN A 151 15.71 10.03 8.22
CA GLN A 151 16.65 10.83 9.03
C GLN A 151 15.92 11.78 9.99
N ILE A 152 14.77 12.34 9.58
CA ILE A 152 13.95 13.16 10.47
C ILE A 152 13.30 12.29 11.56
N TYR A 153 12.81 11.10 11.22
CA TYR A 153 12.31 10.12 12.20
C TYR A 153 13.37 9.70 13.20
N ALA A 154 14.57 9.34 12.71
CA ALA A 154 15.69 8.91 13.55
C ALA A 154 16.13 9.99 14.54
N SER A 155 15.97 11.27 14.17
CA SER A 155 16.33 12.43 15.00
C SER A 155 15.22 12.85 15.97
N ASN A 156 14.01 12.29 15.84
CA ASN A 156 12.83 12.63 16.65
C ASN A 156 12.11 11.39 17.17
N PRO A 157 12.70 10.64 18.12
CA PRO A 157 12.07 9.43 18.67
C PRO A 157 10.67 9.71 19.24
N GLY A 158 9.65 9.02 18.72
CA GLY A 158 8.25 9.15 19.15
C GLY A 158 7.34 10.04 18.28
N VAL A 159 7.85 10.60 17.17
CA VAL A 159 7.03 11.34 16.20
C VAL A 159 6.17 10.39 15.34
N SER A 160 4.88 10.72 15.15
CA SER A 160 3.96 10.02 14.24
C SER A 160 4.02 10.56 12.80
N GLU A 161 3.54 9.78 11.82
CA GLU A 161 3.36 10.21 10.42
C GLU A 161 2.48 11.46 10.27
N VAL A 162 1.52 11.66 11.18
CA VAL A 162 0.74 12.88 11.30
C VAL A 162 1.43 13.82 12.28
N LEU A 163 1.90 14.97 11.80
CA LEU A 163 2.53 16.00 12.62
C LEU A 163 1.49 16.91 13.28
N SER A 164 1.72 17.30 14.53
CA SER A 164 0.88 18.29 15.21
C SER A 164 1.40 19.71 14.97
N ILE A 165 0.51 20.66 14.68
CA ILE A 165 0.89 22.07 14.57
C ILE A 165 1.51 22.53 15.89
N GLY A 166 2.68 23.18 15.83
CA GLY A 166 3.46 23.61 16.98
C GLY A 166 4.43 22.55 17.54
N GLN A 167 4.45 21.33 16.99
CA GLN A 167 5.40 20.29 17.39
C GLN A 167 6.83 20.67 16.99
N MET A 168 7.80 20.50 17.88
CA MET A 168 9.22 20.74 17.58
C MET A 168 9.88 19.47 17.05
N LEU A 169 10.63 19.60 15.95
CA LEU A 169 11.40 18.54 15.31
C LEU A 169 12.87 18.94 15.17
N TYR A 170 13.77 18.05 15.52
CA TYR A 170 15.20 18.12 15.26
C TYR A 170 15.49 17.56 13.87
N ILE A 171 15.93 18.41 12.95
CA ILE A 171 16.17 18.02 11.56
C ILE A 171 17.69 18.04 11.32
N PRO A 172 18.31 16.91 10.93
CA PRO A 172 19.74 16.84 10.70
C PRO A 172 20.25 17.91 9.74
N CYS A 173 21.35 18.55 10.09
CA CYS A 173 22.01 19.52 9.24
C CYS A 173 23.39 19.01 8.82
N ALA A 174 23.45 18.32 7.68
CA ALA A 174 24.70 17.78 7.14
C ALA A 174 25.70 18.87 6.69
N ASN A 175 25.21 20.07 6.37
CA ASN A 175 26.02 21.18 5.82
C ASN A 175 26.23 22.32 6.82
N CYS A 176 25.90 22.15 8.10
CA CYS A 176 26.13 23.18 9.11
C CYS A 176 27.59 23.14 9.55
N GLU A 177 28.29 24.27 9.47
CA GLU A 177 29.63 24.40 10.03
C GLU A 177 29.57 24.22 11.55
N ILE A 178 30.27 23.21 12.08
CA ILE A 178 30.44 23.03 13.52
C ILE A 178 31.39 24.15 14.00
N VAL A 179 30.83 25.22 14.57
CA VAL A 179 31.64 26.30 15.14
C VAL A 179 32.34 25.79 16.40
N THR A 180 33.56 25.29 16.26
CA THR A 180 34.47 25.07 17.38
C THR A 180 34.87 26.42 17.96
N LYS A 181 34.26 26.82 19.08
CA LYS A 181 34.73 27.98 19.84
C LYS A 181 36.16 27.75 20.34
N GLN A 182 37.06 28.62 19.91
CA GLN A 182 38.46 28.69 20.35
C GLN A 182 38.59 29.08 21.84
N ASP A 183 39.56 28.42 22.47
CA ASP A 183 40.42 28.82 23.60
C ASP A 183 39.82 29.37 24.91
N LYS A 184 39.79 28.50 25.92
CA LYS A 184 40.55 28.69 27.18
C LYS A 184 41.13 27.35 27.67
N SER A 185 42.46 27.28 27.63
CA SER A 185 43.50 26.44 28.26
C SER A 185 43.19 25.05 28.90
N PRO A 186 44.16 24.11 28.81
CA PRO A 186 43.95 22.69 29.05
C PRO A 186 44.04 22.35 30.54
N LYS A 187 42.99 21.73 31.08
CA LYS A 187 43.18 20.71 32.12
C LYS A 187 42.84 19.37 31.52
N GLU A 188 43.88 18.54 31.44
CA GLU A 188 43.85 17.15 31.02
C GLU A 188 42.56 16.44 31.49
N ARG A 189 41.82 15.89 30.53
CA ARG A 189 41.09 14.65 30.77
C ARG A 189 41.56 13.65 29.73
N LYS A 190 42.33 12.68 30.22
CA LYS A 190 42.73 11.46 29.51
C LYS A 190 41.50 10.87 28.82
N GLY A 191 41.66 10.54 27.53
CA GLY A 191 40.66 9.81 26.78
C GLY A 191 40.42 8.41 27.37
N SER A 192 39.22 7.89 27.15
CA SER A 192 38.97 6.46 27.29
C SER A 192 38.58 5.89 25.92
N LYS A 193 39.37 4.92 25.47
CA LYS A 193 39.07 4.03 24.34
C LYS A 193 38.16 2.86 24.77
N ASP A 194 37.60 2.88 25.98
CA ASP A 194 36.87 1.75 26.59
C ASP A 194 35.38 1.64 26.18
N ASP A 195 34.88 2.49 25.28
CA ASP A 195 33.45 2.56 24.94
C ASP A 195 33.09 2.09 23.52
N GLU A 196 34.05 1.51 22.79
CA GLU A 196 33.85 0.97 21.43
C GLU A 196 34.44 -0.44 21.30
N VAL A 197 33.60 -1.42 20.93
CA VAL A 197 34.00 -2.81 20.71
C VAL A 197 34.01 -3.10 19.22
N ILE A 198 35.10 -3.72 18.73
CA ILE A 198 35.16 -4.19 17.35
C ILE A 198 34.54 -5.58 17.29
N HIS A 199 33.42 -5.70 16.57
CA HIS A 199 32.73 -6.97 16.34
C HIS A 199 32.97 -7.45 14.91
N LEU A 200 33.27 -8.74 14.75
CA LEU A 200 33.48 -9.38 13.46
C LEU A 200 32.19 -10.11 13.07
N PHE A 201 31.54 -9.68 11.98
CA PHE A 201 30.31 -10.29 11.51
C PHE A 201 30.54 -11.74 11.09
N ASP A 202 29.86 -12.68 11.73
CA ASP A 202 29.74 -14.06 11.25
C ASP A 202 28.84 -14.12 10.00
N SER A 203 28.99 -15.16 9.15
CA SER A 203 28.30 -15.24 7.85
C SER A 203 26.77 -15.27 7.92
N ASP A 204 26.24 -15.59 9.10
CA ASP A 204 24.83 -15.87 9.35
C ASP A 204 24.21 -14.92 10.39
N GLU A 205 24.96 -13.90 10.84
CA GLU A 205 24.55 -12.94 11.86
C GLU A 205 23.88 -11.69 11.25
N THR A 206 22.82 -11.20 11.87
CA THR A 206 22.11 -9.98 11.41
C THR A 206 22.51 -8.76 12.23
N VAL A 207 22.39 -7.54 11.68
CA VAL A 207 22.60 -6.30 12.45
C VAL A 207 21.73 -6.25 13.70
N TYR A 208 20.53 -6.84 13.65
CA TYR A 208 19.66 -6.95 14.83
C TYR A 208 20.24 -7.91 15.90
N GLN A 209 20.83 -9.03 15.50
CA GLN A 209 21.46 -9.98 16.42
C GLN A 209 22.71 -9.39 17.08
N VAL A 210 23.54 -8.68 16.31
CA VAL A 210 24.69 -7.94 16.84
C VAL A 210 24.23 -6.81 17.76
N ALA A 211 23.21 -6.06 17.37
CA ALA A 211 22.65 -5.01 18.22
C ALA A 211 22.14 -5.57 19.55
N LEU A 212 21.48 -6.73 19.48
CA LEU A 212 20.97 -7.43 20.64
C LEU A 212 22.10 -7.98 21.54
N SER A 213 23.19 -8.51 20.97
CA SER A 213 24.31 -9.08 21.74
C SER A 213 25.07 -8.01 22.53
N TYR A 214 25.14 -6.79 22.01
CA TYR A 214 25.78 -5.65 22.67
C TYR A 214 24.79 -4.72 23.39
N ALA A 215 23.51 -5.10 23.45
CA ALA A 215 22.43 -4.32 24.04
C ALA A 215 22.37 -2.88 23.51
N VAL A 216 22.70 -2.64 22.24
CA VAL A 216 22.57 -1.34 21.57
C VAL A 216 21.36 -1.34 20.64
N PRO A 217 20.67 -0.21 20.41
CA PRO A 217 19.65 -0.13 19.37
C PRO A 217 20.26 -0.47 18.00
N PRO A 218 19.61 -1.29 17.16
CA PRO A 218 20.15 -1.64 15.84
C PRO A 218 20.39 -0.42 14.95
N GLU A 219 19.64 0.65 15.16
CA GLU A 219 19.77 1.94 14.47
C GLU A 219 21.12 2.63 14.76
N ILE A 220 21.69 2.41 15.95
CA ILE A 220 23.00 2.94 16.35
C ILE A 220 24.15 2.22 15.61
N LEU A 221 23.98 0.93 15.30
CA LEU A 221 24.98 0.19 14.52
C LEU A 221 25.10 0.71 13.09
N TYR A 222 23.99 1.10 12.46
CA TYR A 222 24.01 1.72 11.14
C TYR A 222 24.64 3.11 11.15
N ILE A 223 24.48 3.87 12.24
CA ILE A 223 25.11 5.19 12.41
C ILE A 223 26.63 5.07 12.52
N TYR A 224 27.11 4.11 13.33
CA TYR A 224 28.55 3.90 13.53
C TYR A 224 29.21 3.12 12.39
N ASN A 225 28.41 2.41 11.58
CA ASN A 225 28.88 1.61 10.46
C ASN A 225 27.97 1.82 9.25
N PRO A 226 28.04 3.00 8.58
CA PRO A 226 27.16 3.32 7.46
C PRO A 226 27.18 2.29 6.33
N SER A 227 28.28 1.58 6.14
CA SER A 227 28.41 0.49 5.16
C SER A 227 27.47 -0.69 5.40
N LEU A 228 26.85 -0.82 6.58
CA LEU A 228 25.83 -1.84 6.84
C LEU A 228 24.51 -1.58 6.09
N LEU A 229 24.30 -0.35 5.58
CA LEU A 229 23.14 0.00 4.74
C LEU A 229 23.21 -0.63 3.34
N GLU A 230 24.41 -1.06 2.92
CA GLU A 230 24.67 -1.76 1.66
C GLU A 230 24.55 -3.30 1.82
N GLY A 231 24.19 -3.80 3.01
CA GLY A 231 24.05 -5.22 3.35
C GLY A 231 24.99 -5.69 4.49
N THR A 232 24.85 -6.95 4.94
CA THR A 232 25.74 -7.58 5.94
C THR A 232 26.78 -8.50 5.29
N PRO A 233 28.00 -8.00 5.02
CA PRO A 233 29.07 -8.83 4.45
C PRO A 233 29.79 -9.63 5.53
N ALA A 234 29.74 -10.96 5.41
CA ALA A 234 30.47 -11.91 6.24
C ALA A 234 31.97 -11.53 6.35
N GLY A 235 32.52 -11.53 7.57
CA GLY A 235 33.94 -11.27 7.82
C GLY A 235 34.34 -9.79 7.86
N LYS A 236 33.40 -8.83 7.73
CA LYS A 236 33.72 -7.41 7.98
C LYS A 236 33.71 -7.10 9.48
N LYS A 237 34.66 -6.25 9.89
CA LYS A 237 34.73 -5.68 11.23
C LYS A 237 33.85 -4.44 11.30
N ILE A 238 33.01 -4.36 12.32
CA ILE A 238 32.21 -3.17 12.62
C ILE A 238 32.54 -2.64 14.01
N THR A 239 32.36 -1.34 14.20
CA THR A 239 32.52 -0.64 15.46
C THR A 239 31.19 -0.59 16.19
N VAL A 240 31.11 -1.19 17.37
CA VAL A 240 29.92 -1.18 18.22
C VAL A 240 30.12 -0.19 19.37
N PRO A 241 29.34 0.91 19.43
CA PRO A 241 29.47 1.90 20.49
C PRO A 241 28.75 1.43 21.77
N VAL A 242 29.46 0.74 22.65
CA VAL A 242 28.95 0.19 23.93
C VAL A 242 28.80 1.24 25.03
N GLN A 243 28.74 2.53 24.68
CA GLN A 243 28.58 3.62 25.62
C GLN A 243 27.36 3.40 26.54
N LYS A 244 27.49 3.65 27.85
CA LYS A 244 26.41 3.52 28.85
C LYS A 244 25.10 4.24 28.49
N LYS A 245 25.15 5.26 27.62
CA LYS A 245 23.97 5.99 27.13
C LYS A 245 23.21 5.26 26.01
N PHE A 246 23.85 4.30 25.33
CA PHE A 246 23.28 3.49 24.26
C PHE A 246 23.03 2.04 24.67
N MET A 247 23.59 1.59 25.80
CA MET A 247 23.22 0.33 26.45
C MET A 247 21.74 0.39 26.86
N ARG A 248 20.88 -0.36 26.16
CA ARG A 248 19.53 -0.67 26.64
C ARG A 248 19.68 -1.31 28.01
N LYS A 249 19.20 -0.62 29.06
CA LYS A 249 18.95 -1.30 30.34
C LYS A 249 17.98 -2.44 30.05
N ASN A 250 18.42 -3.68 30.28
CA ASN A 250 17.50 -4.80 30.31
C ASN A 250 16.49 -4.56 31.42
N PHE A 251 15.25 -5.01 31.22
CA PHE A 251 14.21 -4.95 32.24
C PHE A 251 13.73 -6.34 32.54
N ILE A 252 13.44 -6.62 33.80
CA ILE A 252 12.56 -7.73 34.15
C ILE A 252 11.14 -7.18 34.33
N TYR A 253 10.16 -7.93 33.83
CA TYR A 253 8.76 -7.61 33.98
C TYR A 253 8.24 -8.34 35.21
N TYR A 254 8.07 -7.61 36.30
CA TYR A 254 7.66 -8.16 37.59
C TYR A 254 6.15 -8.02 37.76
N GLN A 255 5.46 -9.14 38.00
CA GLN A 255 4.03 -9.14 38.27
C GLN A 255 3.79 -8.72 39.73
N ILE A 256 2.93 -7.72 39.95
CA ILE A 256 2.63 -7.17 41.27
C ILE A 256 1.82 -8.19 42.09
N PRO A 257 2.35 -8.72 43.21
CA PRO A 257 1.61 -9.65 44.07
C PRO A 257 0.56 -8.92 44.92
N LYS A 258 -0.31 -9.70 45.57
CA LYS A 258 -1.30 -9.19 46.54
C LYS A 258 -0.61 -8.48 47.70
N ASN A 259 -1.13 -7.32 48.11
CA ASN A 259 -0.58 -6.45 49.16
C ASN A 259 0.84 -5.92 48.88
N ALA A 260 1.25 -5.82 47.61
CA ALA A 260 2.53 -5.25 47.24
C ALA A 260 2.66 -3.78 47.68
N ASN A 261 3.85 -3.40 48.11
CA ASN A 261 4.23 -2.01 48.30
C ASN A 261 5.55 -1.71 47.58
N ILE A 262 5.76 -0.45 47.19
CA ILE A 262 6.92 -0.02 46.40
C ILE A 262 8.22 -0.36 47.12
N THR A 263 8.29 -0.09 48.43
CA THR A 263 9.47 -0.34 49.25
C THR A 263 9.94 -1.80 49.20
N ASN A 264 9.01 -2.75 49.33
CA ASN A 264 9.30 -4.18 49.30
C ASN A 264 9.76 -4.63 47.90
N ILE A 265 9.16 -4.09 46.83
CA ILE A 265 9.57 -4.38 45.44
C ILE A 265 11.00 -3.87 45.21
N CYS A 266 11.29 -2.63 45.61
CA CYS A 266 12.61 -2.03 45.49
C CYS A 266 13.68 -2.80 46.28
N GLN A 267 13.37 -3.20 47.52
CA GLN A 267 14.25 -4.02 48.35
C GLN A 267 14.50 -5.40 47.73
N LEU A 268 13.45 -6.07 47.26
CA LEU A 268 13.55 -7.39 46.62
C LEU A 268 14.43 -7.35 45.37
N HIS A 269 14.27 -6.30 44.56
CA HIS A 269 14.94 -6.17 43.28
C HIS A 269 16.23 -5.33 43.32
N ARG A 270 16.66 -4.88 44.50
CA ARG A 270 17.88 -4.09 44.71
C ARG A 270 17.96 -2.88 43.78
N ILE A 271 16.85 -2.13 43.72
CA ILE A 271 16.73 -0.86 42.99
C ILE A 271 16.17 0.21 43.92
N THR A 272 16.34 1.47 43.56
CA THR A 272 15.77 2.59 44.30
C THR A 272 14.32 2.88 43.88
N ASN A 273 13.59 3.61 44.75
CA ASN A 273 12.25 4.09 44.41
C ASN A 273 12.27 5.00 43.17
N GLU A 274 13.29 5.86 43.03
CA GLU A 274 13.49 6.72 41.86
C GLU A 274 13.65 5.88 40.60
N GLU A 275 14.55 4.89 40.61
CA GLU A 275 14.74 3.98 39.48
C GLU A 275 13.48 3.19 39.13
N LEU A 276 12.68 2.76 40.11
CA LEU A 276 11.41 2.10 39.82
C LEU A 276 10.42 3.07 39.17
N LEU A 277 10.31 4.30 39.67
CA LEU A 277 9.34 5.28 39.21
C LEU A 277 9.70 5.87 37.84
N ASP A 278 10.98 6.06 37.53
CA ASP A 278 11.45 6.54 36.22
C ASP A 278 10.99 5.64 35.07
N TYR A 279 11.06 4.32 35.27
CA TYR A 279 10.63 3.35 34.26
C TYR A 279 9.17 2.93 34.42
N ASN A 280 8.47 3.43 35.43
CA ASN A 280 7.05 3.17 35.64
C ASN A 280 6.31 4.43 36.11
N PRO A 281 6.31 5.52 35.31
CA PRO A 281 5.81 6.82 35.75
C PRO A 281 4.31 6.85 36.10
N ARG A 282 3.54 5.86 35.63
CA ARG A 282 2.12 5.67 36.00
C ARG A 282 1.91 4.92 37.31
N THR A 283 2.87 4.09 37.71
CA THR A 283 2.87 3.36 38.99
C THR A 283 2.98 4.29 40.19
N ALA A 284 3.36 5.55 39.96
CA ALA A 284 3.33 6.64 40.94
C ALA A 284 1.93 6.93 41.53
N LYS A 285 0.83 6.51 40.87
CA LYS A 285 -0.53 6.76 41.36
C LYS A 285 -1.14 5.61 42.18
N GLU A 286 -0.91 4.34 41.82
CA GLU A 286 -1.35 3.17 42.60
C GLU A 286 -0.70 1.87 42.09
N LEU A 287 -0.30 0.95 42.99
CA LEU A 287 0.12 -0.40 42.64
C LEU A 287 -1.11 -1.31 42.50
N LYS A 288 -1.42 -1.77 41.29
CA LYS A 288 -2.56 -2.67 41.04
C LYS A 288 -2.13 -4.14 41.03
N GLU A 289 -2.76 -4.95 41.87
CA GLU A 289 -2.54 -6.39 41.95
C GLU A 289 -2.68 -7.06 40.57
N GLY A 290 -1.74 -7.97 40.25
CA GLY A 290 -1.77 -8.77 39.03
C GLY A 290 -1.34 -8.03 37.75
N THR A 291 -0.97 -6.75 37.82
CA THR A 291 -0.37 -5.99 36.70
C THR A 291 1.17 -6.09 36.72
N PHE A 292 1.84 -5.67 35.64
CA PHE A 292 3.31 -5.77 35.53
C PHE A 292 3.99 -4.40 35.65
N VAL A 293 5.19 -4.40 36.24
CA VAL A 293 6.11 -3.24 36.27
C VAL A 293 7.46 -3.61 35.67
N ARG A 294 8.15 -2.62 35.11
CA ARG A 294 9.52 -2.73 34.60
C ARG A 294 10.53 -2.50 35.70
N ILE A 295 11.31 -3.51 36.04
CA ILE A 295 12.42 -3.37 36.99
C ILE A 295 13.71 -3.27 36.17
N PRO A 296 14.48 -2.17 36.26
CA PRO A 296 15.75 -2.07 35.56
C PRO A 296 16.73 -3.12 36.09
N VAL A 297 17.40 -3.80 35.17
CA VAL A 297 18.51 -4.69 35.50
C VAL A 297 19.75 -3.82 35.77
N THR A 298 20.31 -3.99 36.96
CA THR A 298 21.53 -3.35 37.45
C THR A 298 22.57 -4.43 37.73
N ASN A 299 23.82 -4.02 37.94
CA ASN A 299 24.89 -4.96 38.36
C ASN A 299 24.49 -5.69 39.65
N ASP A 300 23.76 -5.04 40.54
CA ASP A 300 23.40 -5.56 41.85
C ASP A 300 22.26 -6.59 41.81
N ASN A 301 21.45 -6.60 40.75
CA ASN A 301 20.29 -7.51 40.61
C ASN A 301 20.38 -8.47 39.40
N THR A 302 21.52 -8.53 38.72
CA THR A 302 21.69 -9.32 37.49
C THR A 302 21.36 -10.81 37.68
N ALA A 303 21.76 -11.42 38.81
CA ALA A 303 21.44 -12.82 39.09
C ALA A 303 19.93 -13.07 39.29
N LEU A 304 19.24 -12.17 40.00
CA LEU A 304 17.78 -12.19 40.17
C LEU A 304 17.06 -11.96 38.83
N ALA A 305 17.65 -11.11 37.98
CA ALA A 305 17.11 -10.83 36.66
C ALA A 305 17.21 -12.06 35.74
N GLN A 306 18.35 -12.75 35.73
CA GLN A 306 18.55 -13.97 34.94
C GLN A 306 17.58 -15.10 35.33
N GLU A 307 17.27 -15.24 36.62
CA GLU A 307 16.27 -16.21 37.09
C GLU A 307 14.86 -15.85 36.59
N ASN A 308 14.48 -14.57 36.68
CA ASN A 308 13.19 -14.10 36.17
C ASN A 308 13.07 -14.23 34.63
N ILE A 309 14.13 -13.94 33.88
CA ILE A 309 14.14 -14.08 32.42
C ILE A 309 13.87 -15.52 31.98
N LYS A 310 14.39 -16.52 32.71
CA LYS A 310 14.10 -17.95 32.43
C LYS A 310 12.61 -18.26 32.54
N THR A 311 11.91 -17.66 33.51
CA THR A 311 10.47 -17.82 33.73
C THR A 311 9.63 -17.21 32.60
N TYR A 312 10.17 -16.21 31.89
CA TYR A 312 9.45 -15.49 30.82
C TYR A 312 9.96 -15.78 29.40
N LYS A 313 10.83 -16.76 29.21
CA LYS A 313 11.45 -17.08 27.92
C LYS A 313 10.44 -17.35 26.79
N ASP A 314 9.25 -17.86 27.14
CA ASP A 314 8.19 -18.24 26.20
C ASP A 314 7.17 -17.10 26.01
N PHE A 315 7.50 -15.89 26.48
CA PHE A 315 6.61 -14.73 26.47
C PHE A 315 7.34 -13.47 25.99
N GLN A 316 6.58 -12.58 25.36
CA GLN A 316 7.00 -11.21 25.08
C GLN A 316 6.07 -10.22 25.80
N PHE A 317 6.51 -8.97 25.94
CA PHE A 317 5.74 -7.95 26.64
C PHE A 317 5.50 -6.74 25.75
N HIS A 318 4.27 -6.24 25.71
CA HIS A 318 3.87 -5.06 24.94
C HIS A 318 3.39 -3.95 25.85
N ILE A 319 3.85 -2.72 25.62
CA ILE A 319 3.41 -1.54 26.36
C ILE A 319 2.36 -0.82 25.52
N VAL A 320 1.14 -0.71 26.04
CA VAL A 320 0.01 -0.09 25.34
C VAL A 320 0.32 1.37 25.02
N ALA A 321 0.30 1.71 23.73
CA ALA A 321 0.45 3.07 23.23
C ALA A 321 -0.89 3.82 23.21
N ALA A 322 -0.85 5.13 22.97
CA ALA A 322 -2.05 5.92 22.80
C ALA A 322 -2.88 5.40 21.61
N LYS A 323 -4.19 5.26 21.79
CA LYS A 323 -5.17 4.79 20.79
C LYS A 323 -5.07 3.30 20.39
N GLU A 324 -4.19 2.52 21.00
CA GLU A 324 -4.24 1.06 20.82
C GLU A 324 -5.45 0.47 21.54
N THR A 325 -6.12 -0.47 20.87
CA THR A 325 -7.21 -1.30 21.39
C THR A 325 -6.76 -2.75 21.52
N ILE A 326 -7.48 -3.55 22.30
CA ILE A 326 -7.27 -5.00 22.38
C ILE A 326 -7.25 -5.59 20.97
N TYR A 327 -8.23 -5.25 20.13
CA TYR A 327 -8.31 -5.68 18.74
C TYR A 327 -7.04 -5.33 17.93
N SER A 328 -6.55 -4.09 18.03
CA SER A 328 -5.33 -3.69 17.29
C SER A 328 -4.09 -4.46 17.74
N ILE A 329 -4.01 -4.81 19.03
CA ILE A 329 -2.87 -5.53 19.61
C ILE A 329 -2.96 -7.03 19.30
N THR A 330 -4.13 -7.65 19.45
CA THR A 330 -4.32 -9.08 19.15
C THR A 330 -4.11 -9.36 17.67
N LYS A 331 -4.58 -8.45 16.80
CA LYS A 331 -4.28 -8.48 15.36
C LYS A 331 -2.79 -8.33 15.07
N LYS A 332 -2.11 -7.37 15.71
CA LYS A 332 -0.65 -7.15 15.55
C LYS A 332 0.17 -8.39 15.91
N TYR A 333 -0.23 -9.11 16.95
CA TYR A 333 0.53 -10.24 17.47
C TYR A 333 -0.01 -11.61 17.04
N GLY A 334 -1.03 -11.67 16.18
CA GLY A 334 -1.59 -12.92 15.67
C GLY A 334 -2.18 -13.84 16.74
N ILE A 335 -2.74 -13.29 17.82
CA ILE A 335 -3.35 -14.05 18.92
C ILE A 335 -4.83 -13.72 19.06
N THR A 336 -5.59 -14.57 19.74
CA THR A 336 -7.00 -14.29 20.04
C THR A 336 -7.16 -13.41 21.28
N ASP A 337 -8.24 -12.64 21.35
CA ASP A 337 -8.64 -11.91 22.56
C ASP A 337 -8.70 -12.83 23.79
N LYS A 338 -9.21 -14.05 23.61
CA LYS A 338 -9.28 -15.07 24.67
C LYS A 338 -7.91 -15.44 25.21
N GLU A 339 -6.92 -15.62 24.34
CA GLU A 339 -5.54 -15.93 24.74
C GLU A 339 -4.88 -14.73 25.43
N LEU A 340 -5.09 -13.52 24.90
CA LEU A 340 -4.60 -12.30 25.55
C LEU A 340 -5.17 -12.16 26.97
N TYR A 341 -6.48 -12.34 27.16
CA TYR A 341 -7.11 -12.26 28.48
C TYR A 341 -6.70 -13.41 29.42
N LYS A 342 -6.45 -14.61 28.88
CA LYS A 342 -5.92 -15.74 29.67
C LYS A 342 -4.54 -15.42 30.24
N LEU A 343 -3.69 -14.73 29.48
CA LEU A 343 -2.36 -14.33 29.92
C LEU A 343 -2.37 -13.06 30.80
N ASN A 344 -3.42 -12.24 30.70
CA ASN A 344 -3.57 -10.98 31.41
C ASN A 344 -4.93 -10.88 32.13
N PRO A 345 -5.20 -11.76 33.13
CA PRO A 345 -6.52 -11.85 33.77
C PRO A 345 -6.92 -10.60 34.57
N SER A 346 -5.97 -9.70 34.87
CA SER A 346 -6.18 -8.44 35.58
C SER A 346 -6.73 -7.31 34.69
N ILE A 347 -6.87 -7.53 33.38
CA ILE A 347 -7.34 -6.52 32.43
C ILE A 347 -8.85 -6.68 32.20
N SER A 348 -9.62 -5.64 32.52
CA SER A 348 -11.06 -5.58 32.23
C SER A 348 -11.31 -5.41 30.74
N LYS A 349 -12.41 -5.99 30.23
CA LYS A 349 -12.91 -5.80 28.85
C LYS A 349 -13.18 -4.33 28.49
N GLN A 350 -13.27 -3.43 29.47
CA GLN A 350 -13.75 -2.06 29.27
C GLN A 350 -12.68 -0.97 29.40
N GLU A 351 -11.45 -1.26 29.84
CA GLU A 351 -10.40 -0.22 29.98
C GLU A 351 -8.99 -0.77 29.71
N LEU A 352 -8.54 -0.68 28.46
CA LEU A 352 -7.12 -0.79 28.12
C LEU A 352 -6.49 0.60 28.26
N SER A 353 -5.72 0.81 29.32
CA SER A 353 -5.07 2.11 29.58
C SER A 353 -3.71 2.19 28.87
N ILE A 354 -3.37 3.38 28.39
CA ILE A 354 -2.03 3.67 27.87
C ILE A 354 -1.00 3.32 28.95
N GLY A 355 0.14 2.75 28.55
CA GLY A 355 1.25 2.36 29.43
C GLY A 355 1.02 1.06 30.19
N THR A 356 -0.14 0.42 30.06
CA THR A 356 -0.34 -0.94 30.56
C THR A 356 0.62 -1.89 29.87
N ILE A 357 1.21 -2.82 30.62
CA ILE A 357 2.13 -3.83 30.10
C ILE A 357 1.37 -5.14 29.95
N LEU A 358 1.31 -5.66 28.73
CA LEU A 358 0.65 -6.90 28.35
C LEU A 358 1.66 -8.02 28.20
N LYS A 359 1.39 -9.16 28.84
CA LYS A 359 2.09 -10.42 28.60
C LYS A 359 1.48 -11.10 27.38
N LEU A 360 2.31 -11.43 26.39
CA LEU A 360 1.94 -12.06 25.14
C LEU A 360 2.76 -13.35 24.99
N PRO A 361 2.29 -14.38 24.26
CA PRO A 361 3.15 -15.51 23.93
C PRO A 361 4.32 -15.03 23.06
N ALA A 362 5.51 -15.58 23.27
CA ALA A 362 6.57 -15.45 22.27
C ALA A 362 6.05 -16.13 21.01
N SER A 363 5.82 -15.34 19.96
CA SER A 363 5.07 -15.68 18.74
C SER A 363 4.93 -17.19 18.48
N PRO A 364 3.73 -17.77 18.55
CA PRO A 364 3.51 -19.04 17.88
C PRO A 364 3.69 -18.78 16.39
N GLN A 365 4.63 -19.48 15.77
CA GLN A 365 4.68 -19.65 14.33
C GLN A 365 3.26 -19.95 13.85
N VAL A 366 2.66 -19.03 13.08
CA VAL A 366 1.30 -19.22 12.56
C VAL A 366 1.41 -20.27 11.44
N GLU A 367 1.48 -21.54 11.82
CA GLU A 367 1.13 -22.64 10.93
C GLU A 367 -0.39 -22.58 10.73
N TRP A 368 -0.80 -21.98 9.61
CA TRP A 368 -2.20 -22.05 9.21
C TRP A 368 -2.43 -23.41 8.56
N TYR A 369 -3.07 -24.33 9.29
CA TYR A 369 -3.65 -25.52 8.69
C TYR A 369 -4.94 -25.10 7.99
N VAL A 370 -4.95 -25.09 6.65
CA VAL A 370 -6.20 -24.98 5.89
C VAL A 370 -6.99 -26.26 6.13
N TYR A 371 -7.94 -26.25 7.07
CA TYR A 371 -8.88 -27.35 7.22
C TYR A 371 -9.89 -27.28 6.07
N SER A 372 -10.04 -28.39 5.33
CA SER A 372 -10.89 -28.48 4.13
C SER A 372 -12.36 -28.11 4.38
N ASP A 373 -12.81 -28.10 5.63
CA ASP A 373 -14.16 -27.77 6.08
C ASP A 373 -14.41 -26.25 6.27
N THR A 374 -13.35 -25.43 6.30
CA THR A 374 -13.45 -23.96 6.39
C THR A 374 -13.55 -23.27 5.02
N ILE A 375 -13.38 -24.02 3.93
CA ILE A 375 -13.45 -23.49 2.57
C ILE A 375 -14.92 -23.33 2.17
N THR A 376 -15.38 -22.08 2.13
CA THR A 376 -16.69 -21.77 1.56
C THR A 376 -16.61 -21.88 0.04
N ARG A 377 -17.23 -22.91 -0.53
CA ARG A 377 -17.29 -23.12 -1.99
C ARG A 377 -18.18 -22.06 -2.63
N VAL A 378 -17.61 -20.96 -3.08
CA VAL A 378 -18.32 -20.02 -3.96
C VAL A 378 -18.38 -20.66 -5.35
N LYS A 379 -19.58 -21.01 -5.83
CA LYS A 379 -19.75 -21.40 -7.23
C LYS A 379 -19.39 -20.20 -8.09
N LYS A 380 -18.32 -20.30 -8.88
CA LYS A 380 -18.03 -19.37 -9.98
C LYS A 380 -19.16 -19.45 -11.00
N THR A 381 -20.13 -18.55 -10.89
CA THR A 381 -21.10 -18.31 -11.95
C THR A 381 -20.41 -17.38 -12.94
N SER A 382 -19.64 -17.93 -13.87
CA SER A 382 -19.21 -17.12 -15.02
C SER A 382 -20.46 -16.77 -15.82
N LEU A 383 -20.69 -15.48 -16.08
CA LEU A 383 -21.70 -15.08 -17.05
C LEU A 383 -21.22 -15.64 -18.40
N HIS A 384 -21.84 -16.73 -18.86
CA HIS A 384 -21.60 -17.23 -20.20
C HIS A 384 -22.23 -16.24 -21.18
N MET A 385 -21.41 -15.32 -21.70
CA MET A 385 -21.85 -14.45 -22.78
C MET A 385 -22.00 -15.29 -24.04
N ASN A 386 -23.25 -15.49 -24.47
CA ASN A 386 -23.52 -16.02 -25.80
C ASN A 386 -23.05 -14.97 -26.81
N VAL A 387 -22.13 -15.34 -27.70
CA VAL A 387 -21.72 -14.49 -28.82
C VAL A 387 -22.99 -14.11 -29.60
N LEU A 388 -23.34 -12.83 -29.58
CA LEU A 388 -24.55 -12.35 -30.21
C LEU A 388 -24.40 -12.46 -31.73
N ALA A 389 -25.47 -12.83 -32.43
CA ALA A 389 -25.42 -13.08 -33.88
C ALA A 389 -24.88 -11.88 -34.69
N HIS A 390 -25.11 -10.66 -34.21
CA HIS A 390 -24.60 -9.42 -34.83
C HIS A 390 -23.09 -9.24 -34.68
N CYS A 391 -22.42 -9.92 -33.74
CA CYS A 391 -20.96 -9.90 -33.63
C CYS A 391 -20.26 -10.65 -34.77
N CYS A 392 -21.02 -11.44 -35.53
CA CYS A 392 -20.57 -12.15 -36.71
C CYS A 392 -21.06 -11.52 -38.02
N ASP A 393 -21.78 -10.39 -37.95
CA ASP A 393 -22.27 -9.70 -39.15
C ASP A 393 -21.12 -8.92 -39.81
N THR A 394 -20.86 -9.20 -41.09
CA THR A 394 -19.81 -8.55 -41.88
C THR A 394 -20.32 -7.34 -42.67
N ASN A 395 -21.61 -7.00 -42.56
CA ASN A 395 -22.25 -5.90 -43.31
C ASN A 395 -22.40 -4.60 -42.49
N ILE A 396 -21.46 -4.33 -41.58
CA ILE A 396 -21.40 -3.04 -40.87
C ILE A 396 -20.67 -2.04 -41.78
N ASP A 397 -21.24 -0.84 -41.94
CA ASP A 397 -20.60 0.23 -42.71
C ASP A 397 -19.28 0.62 -42.02
N VAL A 398 -18.17 0.35 -42.71
CA VAL A 398 -16.83 0.51 -42.12
C VAL A 398 -16.56 1.99 -41.92
N GLN A 399 -16.46 2.40 -40.66
CA GLN A 399 -16.14 3.76 -40.31
C GLN A 399 -14.70 4.10 -40.74
N LYS A 400 -14.56 4.82 -41.86
CA LYS A 400 -13.25 5.21 -42.42
C LYS A 400 -12.55 6.32 -41.64
N THR A 401 -13.27 7.02 -40.77
CA THR A 401 -12.73 8.10 -39.93
C THR A 401 -13.12 7.86 -38.47
N CYS A 402 -12.14 7.70 -37.60
CA CYS A 402 -12.33 7.54 -36.15
C CYS A 402 -11.79 8.76 -35.40
N THR A 403 -12.63 9.34 -34.55
CA THR A 403 -12.33 10.49 -33.69
C THR A 403 -12.02 10.00 -32.28
N ILE A 404 -10.82 10.29 -31.80
CA ILE A 404 -10.31 9.79 -30.52
C ILE A 404 -10.05 10.96 -29.60
N ALA A 405 -10.59 10.92 -28.38
CA ALA A 405 -10.16 11.79 -27.29
C ALA A 405 -9.12 11.06 -26.43
N LEU A 406 -7.87 11.53 -26.44
CA LEU A 406 -6.78 10.95 -25.67
C LEU A 406 -6.46 11.83 -24.46
N MET A 407 -6.57 11.27 -23.26
CA MET A 407 -6.43 11.99 -22.00
C MET A 407 -5.21 11.46 -21.23
N LEU A 408 -4.11 12.21 -21.25
CA LEU A 408 -2.84 11.81 -20.63
C LEU A 408 -2.20 12.97 -19.83
N PRO A 409 -1.51 12.70 -18.71
CA PRO A 409 -0.82 13.73 -17.93
C PRO A 409 0.60 13.94 -18.47
N PHE A 410 0.75 14.89 -19.39
CA PHE A 410 2.05 15.29 -19.94
C PHE A 410 2.81 16.24 -19.03
N PHE A 411 2.20 16.75 -17.95
CA PHE A 411 2.82 17.68 -17.00
C PHE A 411 3.41 18.91 -17.70
N LEU A 412 2.65 19.49 -18.63
CA LEU A 412 3.12 20.55 -19.53
C LEU A 412 3.78 21.72 -18.80
N GLU A 413 3.26 22.15 -17.65
CA GLU A 413 3.89 23.22 -16.85
C GLU A 413 5.30 22.86 -16.39
N LYS A 414 5.53 21.61 -15.96
CA LYS A 414 6.85 21.14 -15.52
C LYS A 414 7.80 21.02 -16.70
N ASN A 415 7.31 20.51 -17.82
CA ASN A 415 8.07 20.36 -19.06
C ASN A 415 8.29 21.68 -19.81
N ASN A 416 7.56 22.76 -19.49
CA ASN A 416 7.77 24.08 -20.09
C ASN A 416 8.58 25.04 -19.19
N SER A 417 8.76 24.71 -17.91
CA SER A 417 9.43 25.57 -16.92
C SER A 417 10.97 25.61 -17.00
N PHE A 418 11.56 25.23 -18.14
CA PHE A 418 13.00 25.32 -18.34
C PHE A 418 13.40 26.78 -18.61
N GLU A 419 13.85 27.47 -17.56
CA GLU A 419 14.61 28.70 -17.73
C GLU A 419 15.92 28.37 -18.45
N GLU A 420 16.16 29.01 -19.60
CA GLU A 420 17.47 29.11 -20.25
C GLU A 420 18.45 29.73 -19.24
N ASN A 421 19.08 28.92 -18.39
CA ASN A 421 20.19 29.37 -17.56
C ASN A 421 21.48 29.16 -18.36
N PRO A 422 22.05 30.20 -19.00
CA PRO A 422 23.16 30.04 -19.95
C PRO A 422 24.49 29.63 -19.27
N ALA A 423 24.49 29.48 -17.95
CA ALA A 423 25.68 29.24 -17.14
C ALA A 423 26.07 27.76 -16.99
N ILE A 424 25.28 26.80 -17.48
CA ILE A 424 25.60 25.37 -17.36
C ILE A 424 25.78 24.77 -18.76
N ILE A 425 26.99 24.96 -19.30
CA ILE A 425 27.48 24.22 -20.47
C ILE A 425 27.48 22.74 -20.07
N ASN A 426 26.54 21.94 -20.60
CA ASN A 426 26.33 20.49 -20.41
C ASN A 426 25.10 20.03 -19.57
N LYS A 427 24.15 20.89 -19.20
CA LYS A 427 22.86 20.37 -18.69
C LYS A 427 22.00 19.96 -19.88
N GLN A 428 21.85 18.65 -20.12
CA GLN A 428 20.88 18.12 -21.06
C GLN A 428 19.48 18.49 -20.55
N ASP A 429 18.59 18.96 -21.44
CA ASP A 429 17.20 19.27 -21.08
C ASP A 429 16.49 17.98 -20.62
N GLU A 430 16.36 17.80 -19.31
CA GLU A 430 15.76 16.60 -18.73
C GLU A 430 14.24 16.76 -18.67
N ILE A 431 13.53 16.06 -19.57
CA ILE A 431 12.08 15.85 -19.50
C ILE A 431 11.70 15.45 -18.07
N TYR A 432 10.62 16.02 -17.53
CA TYR A 432 10.12 15.70 -16.20
C TYR A 432 9.78 14.22 -16.14
N GLU A 433 10.61 13.44 -15.44
CA GLU A 433 10.60 11.97 -15.47
C GLU A 433 9.20 11.34 -15.28
N PRO A 434 8.31 11.82 -14.38
CA PRO A 434 6.96 11.26 -14.25
C PRO A 434 6.07 11.38 -15.50
N SER A 435 6.42 12.24 -16.45
CA SER A 435 5.71 12.38 -17.74
C SER A 435 6.13 11.34 -18.78
N LEU A 436 7.30 10.70 -18.61
CA LEU A 436 7.90 9.81 -19.63
C LEU A 436 6.98 8.65 -20.04
N PRO A 437 6.37 7.87 -19.12
CA PRO A 437 5.47 6.79 -19.53
C PRO A 437 4.31 7.23 -20.42
N PHE A 438 3.83 8.46 -20.24
CA PHE A 438 2.69 9.00 -20.98
C PHE A 438 3.11 9.57 -22.34
N ILE A 439 4.29 10.19 -22.41
CA ILE A 439 4.92 10.59 -23.67
C ILE A 439 5.19 9.35 -24.52
N GLU A 440 5.82 8.32 -23.96
CA GLU A 440 6.12 7.06 -24.65
C GLU A 440 4.84 6.36 -25.14
N TYR A 441 3.78 6.35 -24.31
CA TYR A 441 2.47 5.84 -24.72
C TYR A 441 1.90 6.64 -25.91
N TYR A 442 1.97 7.97 -25.85
CA TYR A 442 1.52 8.85 -26.93
C TYR A 442 2.30 8.62 -28.23
N GLU A 443 3.62 8.44 -28.16
CA GLU A 443 4.47 8.09 -29.31
C GLU A 443 4.06 6.75 -29.93
N GLY A 444 3.73 5.76 -29.09
CA GLY A 444 3.13 4.50 -29.52
C GLY A 444 1.82 4.68 -30.29
N VAL A 445 0.92 5.52 -29.77
CA VAL A 445 -0.34 5.89 -30.44
C VAL A 445 -0.05 6.52 -31.80
N LEU A 446 0.91 7.45 -31.90
CA LEU A 446 1.25 8.09 -33.18
C LEU A 446 1.75 7.09 -34.23
N LEU A 447 2.59 6.12 -33.85
CA LEU A 447 3.01 5.04 -34.74
C LEU A 447 1.84 4.14 -35.18
N GLY A 448 0.89 3.91 -34.29
CA GLY A 448 -0.33 3.15 -34.62
C GLY A 448 -1.21 3.91 -35.61
N ILE A 449 -1.32 5.24 -35.48
CA ILE A 449 -2.01 6.12 -36.44
C ILE A 449 -1.35 6.04 -37.82
N ASP A 450 -0.02 6.09 -37.90
CA ASP A 450 0.70 5.94 -39.19
C ASP A 450 0.36 4.58 -39.85
N SER A 451 0.28 3.51 -39.06
CA SER A 451 -0.06 2.17 -39.54
C SER A 451 -1.50 2.08 -40.04
N LEU A 452 -2.45 2.69 -39.33
CA LEU A 452 -3.86 2.79 -39.72
C LEU A 452 -4.04 3.64 -40.99
N LYS A 453 -3.32 4.75 -41.10
CA LYS A 453 -3.33 5.63 -42.27
C LYS A 453 -2.86 4.89 -43.54
N LYS A 454 -1.82 4.05 -43.43
CA LYS A 454 -1.35 3.20 -44.54
C LYS A 454 -2.39 2.17 -45.00
N ARG A 455 -3.30 1.76 -44.10
CA ARG A 455 -4.46 0.90 -44.41
C ARG A 455 -5.67 1.67 -44.94
N GLY A 456 -5.61 3.00 -45.02
CA GLY A 456 -6.71 3.85 -45.49
C GLY A 456 -7.69 4.30 -44.40
N VAL A 457 -7.36 4.10 -43.12
CA VAL A 457 -8.16 4.56 -41.98
C VAL A 457 -7.65 5.93 -41.54
N SER A 458 -8.56 6.90 -41.43
CA SER A 458 -8.25 8.26 -40.98
C SER A 458 -8.54 8.41 -39.48
N ILE A 459 -7.60 9.00 -38.75
CA ILE A 459 -7.75 9.26 -37.30
C ILE A 459 -7.77 10.76 -37.05
N VAL A 460 -8.79 11.24 -36.34
CA VAL A 460 -8.85 12.57 -35.75
C VAL A 460 -8.48 12.44 -34.28
N LEU A 461 -7.23 12.76 -33.93
CA LEU A 461 -6.74 12.65 -32.56
C LEU A 461 -6.86 14.00 -31.84
N ASN A 462 -7.70 14.05 -30.82
CA ASN A 462 -7.81 15.17 -29.89
C ASN A 462 -7.11 14.80 -28.57
N THR A 463 -5.95 15.42 -28.32
CA THR A 463 -5.14 15.11 -27.14
C THR A 463 -5.34 16.16 -26.04
N TYR A 464 -5.51 15.71 -24.81
CA TYR A 464 -5.83 16.53 -23.65
C TYR A 464 -4.88 16.24 -22.49
N GLU A 465 -4.31 17.31 -21.93
CA GLU A 465 -3.63 17.27 -20.63
C GLU A 465 -4.66 17.00 -19.53
N ILE A 466 -4.35 16.05 -18.65
CA ILE A 466 -5.16 15.79 -17.46
C ILE A 466 -4.36 15.91 -16.17
N ASN A 467 -5.03 16.33 -15.10
CA ASN A 467 -4.50 16.37 -13.75
C ASN A 467 -5.53 15.79 -12.76
N ARG A 468 -5.27 15.92 -11.46
CA ARG A 468 -6.15 15.41 -10.40
C ARG A 468 -7.17 16.43 -9.90
N ASP A 469 -7.39 17.52 -10.65
CA ASP A 469 -8.36 18.56 -10.30
C ASP A 469 -9.72 18.26 -10.95
N THR A 470 -10.73 18.04 -10.10
CA THR A 470 -12.10 17.71 -10.53
C THR A 470 -12.75 18.81 -11.37
N ALA A 471 -12.51 20.09 -11.05
CA ALA A 471 -13.15 21.20 -11.77
C ALA A 471 -12.55 21.36 -13.18
N GLN A 472 -11.23 21.22 -13.29
CA GLN A 472 -10.56 21.21 -14.60
C GLN A 472 -10.99 20.00 -15.44
N MET A 473 -11.13 18.83 -14.82
CA MET A 473 -11.65 17.63 -15.49
C MET A 473 -13.07 17.86 -16.02
N LEU A 474 -13.98 18.43 -15.23
CA LEU A 474 -15.35 18.74 -15.67
C LEU A 474 -15.38 19.72 -16.85
N HIS A 475 -14.56 20.77 -16.82
CA HIS A 475 -14.42 21.71 -17.94
C HIS A 475 -13.90 21.00 -19.19
N LEU A 476 -12.92 20.11 -19.03
CA LEU A 476 -12.37 19.32 -20.13
C LEU A 476 -13.43 18.38 -20.74
N LEU A 477 -14.22 17.70 -19.92
CA LEU A 477 -15.29 16.81 -20.38
C LEU A 477 -16.38 17.58 -21.16
N SER A 478 -16.69 18.81 -20.77
CA SER A 478 -17.56 19.69 -21.55
C SER A 478 -17.01 19.94 -22.96
N ASN A 479 -15.71 20.21 -23.08
CA ASN A 479 -15.06 20.38 -24.38
C ASN A 479 -15.07 19.08 -25.19
N ILE A 480 -14.78 17.94 -24.56
CA ILE A 480 -14.81 16.62 -25.20
C ILE A 480 -16.22 16.33 -25.75
N ASN A 481 -17.28 16.66 -25.00
CA ASN A 481 -18.66 16.48 -25.45
C ASN A 481 -18.95 17.22 -26.78
N THR A 482 -18.38 18.41 -26.97
CA THR A 482 -18.57 19.16 -28.22
C THR A 482 -17.92 18.48 -29.43
N GLN A 483 -16.84 17.73 -29.21
CA GLN A 483 -16.11 17.02 -30.26
C GLN A 483 -16.75 15.69 -30.64
N LYS A 484 -17.61 15.12 -29.77
CA LYS A 484 -18.29 13.84 -29.96
C LYS A 484 -17.34 12.72 -30.44
N PRO A 485 -16.29 12.40 -29.65
CA PRO A 485 -15.36 11.35 -30.05
C PRO A 485 -16.09 10.00 -30.13
N ASP A 486 -15.63 9.14 -31.04
CA ASP A 486 -16.09 7.75 -31.13
C ASP A 486 -15.58 6.93 -29.94
N ILE A 487 -14.46 7.35 -29.34
CA ILE A 487 -13.82 6.64 -28.24
C ILE A 487 -12.96 7.57 -27.39
N ILE A 488 -12.93 7.31 -26.08
CA ILE A 488 -12.05 8.01 -25.13
C ILE A 488 -10.98 7.03 -24.63
N ILE A 489 -9.71 7.42 -24.73
CA ILE A 489 -8.58 6.70 -24.15
C ILE A 489 -8.06 7.52 -22.97
N GLY A 490 -8.29 7.00 -21.76
CA GLY A 490 -8.04 7.64 -20.47
C GLY A 490 -9.25 7.48 -19.53
N PRO A 491 -9.26 8.11 -18.35
CA PRO A 491 -8.10 8.73 -17.70
C PRO A 491 -7.15 7.64 -17.15
N VAL A 492 -5.95 8.06 -16.77
CA VAL A 492 -4.94 7.18 -16.15
C VAL A 492 -4.95 7.26 -14.62
N PHE A 493 -5.59 8.27 -14.03
CA PHE A 493 -5.69 8.45 -12.58
C PHE A 493 -6.93 7.73 -12.04
N PRO A 494 -6.78 6.76 -11.13
CA PRO A 494 -7.93 6.03 -10.56
C PRO A 494 -8.94 6.96 -9.89
N GLU A 495 -8.50 8.05 -9.27
CA GLU A 495 -9.38 8.98 -8.56
C GLU A 495 -10.28 9.79 -9.51
N MET A 496 -9.90 9.91 -10.78
CA MET A 496 -10.69 10.60 -11.81
C MET A 496 -11.55 9.64 -12.64
N PHE A 497 -11.40 8.32 -12.44
CA PHE A 497 -12.02 7.32 -13.29
C PHE A 497 -13.55 7.41 -13.28
N ASP A 498 -14.19 7.35 -12.11
CA ASP A 498 -15.66 7.36 -11.99
C ASP A 498 -16.27 8.59 -12.68
N LEU A 499 -15.64 9.76 -12.54
CA LEU A 499 -16.11 10.99 -13.16
C LEU A 499 -16.13 10.92 -14.69
N VAL A 500 -15.07 10.38 -15.29
CA VAL A 500 -14.98 10.24 -16.74
C VAL A 500 -15.84 9.07 -17.23
N ALA A 501 -15.95 8.00 -16.44
CA ALA A 501 -16.77 6.83 -16.74
C ALA A 501 -18.28 7.14 -16.72
N ASP A 502 -18.73 7.95 -15.78
CA ASP A 502 -20.10 8.48 -15.73
C ASP A 502 -20.39 9.35 -16.97
N PHE A 503 -19.46 10.25 -17.31
CA PHE A 503 -19.56 11.05 -18.52
C PHE A 503 -19.66 10.18 -19.78
N ALA A 504 -18.77 9.20 -19.92
CA ALA A 504 -18.74 8.30 -21.06
C ALA A 504 -20.03 7.46 -21.17
N THR A 505 -20.52 6.93 -20.05
CA THR A 505 -21.78 6.19 -19.97
C THR A 505 -22.97 7.04 -20.39
N ASN A 506 -23.07 8.27 -19.88
CA ASN A 506 -24.17 9.19 -20.20
C ASN A 506 -24.18 9.64 -21.66
N ASN A 507 -23.02 9.62 -22.32
CA ASN A 507 -22.88 10.01 -23.73
C ASN A 507 -22.74 8.80 -24.67
N SER A 508 -22.84 7.57 -24.16
CA SER A 508 -22.68 6.34 -24.91
C SER A 508 -21.34 6.24 -25.68
N ILE A 509 -20.26 6.69 -25.04
CA ILE A 509 -18.91 6.69 -25.61
C ILE A 509 -18.09 5.58 -24.93
N PRO A 510 -17.52 4.61 -25.65
CA PRO A 510 -16.60 3.65 -25.05
C PRO A 510 -15.39 4.35 -24.39
N LEU A 511 -15.11 4.00 -23.14
CA LEU A 511 -14.02 4.56 -22.35
C LEU A 511 -12.98 3.49 -22.06
N ILE A 512 -11.74 3.68 -22.50
CA ILE A 512 -10.62 2.79 -22.15
C ILE A 512 -9.79 3.42 -21.05
N SER A 513 -9.71 2.79 -19.88
CA SER A 513 -8.66 3.11 -18.90
C SER A 513 -7.40 2.28 -19.21
N PRO A 514 -6.33 2.92 -19.73
CA PRO A 514 -5.24 2.17 -20.36
C PRO A 514 -4.26 1.56 -19.36
N LEU A 515 -4.16 2.08 -18.13
CA LEU A 515 -3.06 1.77 -17.20
C LEU A 515 -3.50 1.25 -15.82
N VAL A 516 -4.78 1.37 -15.44
CA VAL A 516 -5.24 1.06 -14.08
C VAL A 516 -5.61 -0.43 -13.95
N SER A 517 -5.27 -1.05 -12.80
CA SER A 517 -5.51 -2.47 -12.48
C SER A 517 -6.37 -2.66 -11.22
N THR A 518 -7.30 -1.76 -10.95
CA THR A 518 -8.12 -1.77 -9.73
C THR A 518 -9.22 -2.84 -9.81
N ASP A 519 -9.51 -3.50 -8.70
CA ASP A 519 -10.65 -4.43 -8.61
C ASP A 519 -11.98 -3.67 -8.60
N ASN A 520 -13.01 -4.24 -9.24
CA ASN A 520 -14.39 -3.74 -9.29
C ASN A 520 -14.57 -2.33 -9.90
N MET A 521 -13.53 -1.78 -10.54
CA MET A 521 -13.52 -0.41 -11.08
C MET A 521 -14.61 -0.19 -12.13
N VAL A 522 -14.85 -1.18 -12.98
CA VAL A 522 -15.82 -1.07 -14.08
C VAL A 522 -17.20 -1.63 -13.73
N ASP A 523 -17.41 -2.18 -12.52
CA ASP A 523 -18.62 -2.94 -12.17
C ASP A 523 -19.92 -2.13 -12.30
N ALA A 524 -19.84 -0.82 -12.13
CA ALA A 524 -20.95 0.13 -12.24
C ALA A 524 -20.96 0.95 -13.54
N HIS A 525 -20.01 0.71 -14.46
CA HIS A 525 -19.74 1.57 -15.61
C HIS A 525 -19.81 0.77 -16.92
N SER A 526 -21.00 0.66 -17.51
CA SER A 526 -21.26 -0.21 -18.68
C SER A 526 -20.46 0.13 -19.94
N TYR A 527 -20.03 1.39 -20.08
CA TYR A 527 -19.22 1.85 -21.22
C TYR A 527 -17.72 1.82 -20.98
N ALA A 528 -17.28 1.42 -19.77
CA ALA A 528 -15.87 1.42 -19.43
C ALA A 528 -15.17 0.09 -19.76
N ILE A 529 -13.90 0.19 -20.10
CA ILE A 529 -13.02 -0.91 -20.46
C ILE A 529 -11.73 -0.74 -19.67
N GLN A 530 -11.40 -1.72 -18.84
CA GLN A 530 -10.15 -1.74 -18.08
C GLN A 530 -9.10 -2.62 -18.79
N MET A 531 -7.97 -2.01 -19.14
CA MET A 531 -6.93 -2.70 -19.92
C MET A 531 -6.00 -3.57 -19.10
N ASN A 532 -5.65 -3.16 -17.88
CA ASN A 532 -4.79 -3.96 -17.03
C ASN A 532 -5.65 -4.89 -16.17
N PRO A 533 -5.41 -6.21 -16.23
CA PRO A 533 -6.14 -7.17 -15.42
C PRO A 533 -6.04 -6.79 -13.93
N PRO A 534 -7.16 -6.77 -13.20
CA PRO A 534 -7.16 -6.53 -11.78
C PRO A 534 -6.32 -7.54 -10.99
N GLU A 535 -5.86 -7.14 -9.81
CA GLU A 535 -4.96 -7.96 -9.00
C GLU A 535 -5.58 -9.33 -8.62
N ARG A 536 -6.89 -9.40 -8.29
CA ARG A 536 -7.54 -10.68 -7.95
C ARG A 536 -7.46 -11.71 -9.09
N LEU A 537 -7.54 -11.27 -10.35
CA LEU A 537 -7.45 -12.18 -11.51
C LEU A 537 -6.00 -12.65 -11.72
N ARG A 538 -5.02 -11.79 -11.41
CA ARG A 538 -3.59 -12.15 -11.43
C ARG A 538 -3.28 -13.18 -10.34
N TYR A 539 -3.81 -12.98 -9.14
CA TYR A 539 -3.74 -13.96 -8.04
C TYR A 539 -4.33 -15.29 -8.50
N GLY A 540 -5.51 -15.26 -9.13
CA GLY A 540 -6.17 -16.45 -9.66
C GLY A 540 -5.34 -17.16 -10.72
N ARG A 541 -4.67 -16.44 -11.62
CA ARG A 541 -3.80 -17.04 -12.65
C ARG A 541 -2.60 -17.76 -12.02
N VAL A 542 -1.94 -17.15 -11.04
CA VAL A 542 -0.83 -17.77 -10.29
C VAL A 542 -1.33 -18.96 -9.48
N ALA A 543 -2.47 -18.82 -8.79
CA ALA A 543 -3.08 -19.89 -8.02
C ALA A 543 -3.35 -21.12 -8.91
N ASN A 544 -4.05 -20.93 -10.03
CA ASN A 544 -4.34 -21.99 -10.99
C ASN A 544 -3.07 -22.69 -11.51
N LYS A 545 -2.00 -21.95 -11.80
CA LYS A 545 -0.71 -22.52 -12.25
C LYS A 545 -0.12 -23.48 -11.21
N LEU A 546 -0.26 -23.14 -9.94
CA LEU A 546 0.35 -23.85 -8.82
C LEU A 546 -0.53 -24.99 -8.27
N THR A 547 -1.82 -25.04 -8.62
CA THR A 547 -2.75 -26.10 -8.18
C THR A 547 -2.30 -27.52 -8.52
N GLN A 548 -1.44 -27.69 -9.53
CA GLN A 548 -0.99 -29.01 -10.00
C GLN A 548 0.38 -29.43 -9.44
N VAL A 549 1.01 -28.60 -8.61
CA VAL A 549 2.35 -28.85 -8.07
C VAL A 549 2.25 -29.72 -6.81
N GLN A 550 2.70 -30.97 -6.90
CA GLN A 550 2.64 -31.94 -5.81
C GLN A 550 3.59 -31.59 -4.66
N ASN A 551 3.13 -31.80 -3.43
CA ASN A 551 3.86 -31.60 -2.16
C ASN A 551 4.44 -30.19 -1.97
N ASN A 552 3.93 -29.21 -2.72
CA ASN A 552 4.43 -27.85 -2.72
C ASN A 552 4.22 -27.15 -1.37
N THR A 553 5.25 -26.43 -0.90
CA THR A 553 5.08 -25.45 0.19
C THR A 553 4.99 -24.06 -0.41
N ILE A 554 3.84 -23.40 -0.26
CA ILE A 554 3.61 -22.02 -0.68
C ILE A 554 3.81 -21.11 0.53
N ILE A 555 4.74 -20.16 0.40
CA ILE A 555 5.08 -19.17 1.43
C ILE A 555 4.76 -17.79 0.87
N ILE A 556 3.75 -17.12 1.43
CA ILE A 556 3.44 -15.73 1.10
C ILE A 556 4.28 -14.82 1.99
N VAL A 557 5.10 -13.99 1.36
CA VAL A 557 6.01 -13.05 2.02
C VAL A 557 5.50 -11.64 1.79
N TYR A 558 5.27 -10.90 2.87
CA TYR A 558 4.73 -9.55 2.84
C TYR A 558 5.29 -8.69 3.96
N ASN A 559 5.16 -7.37 3.82
CA ASN A 559 5.55 -6.38 4.82
C ASN A 559 4.34 -5.96 5.68
N SER A 560 4.58 -5.41 6.87
CA SER A 560 3.55 -5.05 7.87
C SER A 560 2.70 -3.82 7.54
N VAL A 561 2.74 -3.32 6.30
CA VAL A 561 1.97 -2.15 5.91
C VAL A 561 0.49 -2.53 5.79
N VAL A 562 -0.41 -1.77 6.42
CA VAL A 562 -1.86 -2.05 6.47
C VAL A 562 -2.48 -2.26 5.07
N MET A 563 -2.01 -1.53 4.06
CA MET A 563 -2.46 -1.72 2.67
C MET A 563 -2.05 -3.07 2.08
N GLU A 564 -0.85 -3.56 2.41
CA GLU A 564 -0.39 -4.88 1.96
C GLU A 564 -1.18 -5.99 2.67
N GLN A 565 -1.63 -5.79 3.92
CA GLN A 565 -2.46 -6.78 4.61
C GLN A 565 -3.78 -7.03 3.88
N GLN A 566 -4.41 -6.01 3.29
CA GLN A 566 -5.63 -6.20 2.50
C GLN A 566 -5.37 -7.02 1.23
N GLN A 567 -4.23 -6.78 0.56
CA GLN A 567 -3.81 -7.55 -0.60
C GLN A 567 -3.47 -8.99 -0.24
N VAL A 568 -2.86 -9.20 0.93
CA VAL A 568 -2.54 -10.51 1.52
C VAL A 568 -3.83 -11.29 1.81
N ASP A 569 -4.83 -10.65 2.42
CA ASP A 569 -6.12 -11.28 2.72
C ASP A 569 -6.90 -11.61 1.44
N GLU A 570 -6.85 -10.75 0.42
CA GLU A 570 -7.48 -11.02 -0.88
C GLU A 570 -6.76 -12.12 -1.66
N CYS A 571 -5.42 -12.10 -1.70
CA CYS A 571 -4.62 -13.17 -2.31
C CYS A 571 -4.90 -14.51 -1.64
N LYS A 572 -4.96 -14.55 -0.30
CA LYS A 572 -5.37 -15.75 0.45
C LYS A 572 -6.73 -16.24 0.03
N ARG A 573 -7.73 -15.34 0.01
CA ARG A 573 -9.11 -15.69 -0.36
C ARG A 573 -9.13 -16.35 -1.74
N VAL A 574 -8.48 -15.73 -2.73
CA VAL A 574 -8.39 -16.27 -4.09
C VAL A 574 -7.65 -17.60 -4.14
N PHE A 575 -6.52 -17.74 -3.45
CA PHE A 575 -5.80 -19.02 -3.39
C PHE A 575 -6.66 -20.10 -2.73
N LEU A 576 -7.33 -19.82 -1.61
CA LEU A 576 -8.20 -20.80 -0.96
C LEU A 576 -9.36 -21.25 -1.86
N GLU A 577 -9.94 -20.34 -2.62
CA GLU A 577 -11.01 -20.65 -3.58
C GLU A 577 -10.53 -21.54 -4.74
N GLU A 578 -9.40 -21.19 -5.36
CA GLU A 578 -8.88 -21.92 -6.53
C GLU A 578 -8.24 -23.26 -6.14
N TYR A 579 -7.66 -23.35 -4.94
CA TYR A 579 -6.95 -24.55 -4.48
C TYR A 579 -7.79 -25.52 -3.68
N ALA A 580 -9.03 -25.18 -3.32
CA ALA A 580 -9.82 -25.95 -2.35
C ALA A 580 -9.76 -27.47 -2.55
N ASP A 581 -9.91 -27.92 -3.80
CA ASP A 581 -9.88 -29.35 -4.14
C ASP A 581 -8.44 -29.90 -4.34
N SER A 582 -7.47 -29.01 -4.58
CA SER A 582 -6.05 -29.33 -4.83
C SER A 582 -5.22 -29.46 -3.55
N ILE A 583 -5.56 -28.75 -2.47
CA ILE A 583 -4.81 -28.76 -1.20
C ILE A 583 -4.68 -30.18 -0.66
N ALA A 584 -5.81 -30.87 -0.48
CA ALA A 584 -5.82 -32.24 0.04
C ALA A 584 -5.28 -33.24 -1.00
N LYS A 585 -5.61 -33.04 -2.29
CA LYS A 585 -5.22 -33.95 -3.37
C LYS A 585 -3.70 -33.99 -3.59
N TYR A 586 -3.04 -32.84 -3.50
CA TYR A 586 -1.63 -32.68 -3.82
C TYR A 586 -0.76 -32.33 -2.61
N ASN A 587 -1.32 -32.39 -1.40
CA ASN A 587 -0.62 -32.15 -0.13
C ASN A 587 0.10 -30.78 -0.11
N ILE A 588 -0.61 -29.74 -0.55
CA ILE A 588 -0.08 -28.38 -0.64
C ILE A 588 -0.12 -27.75 0.75
N LYS A 589 0.99 -27.19 1.19
CA LYS A 589 1.09 -26.40 2.42
C LYS A 589 1.07 -24.92 2.09
N TYR A 590 0.35 -24.13 2.89
CA TYR A 590 0.24 -22.70 2.73
C TYR A 590 0.69 -22.00 4.02
N VAL A 591 1.60 -21.04 3.90
CA VAL A 591 2.22 -20.36 5.03
C VAL A 591 2.38 -18.87 4.75
N GLU A 592 2.30 -18.06 5.81
CA GLU A 592 2.47 -16.61 5.77
C GLU A 592 3.68 -16.20 6.57
N VAL A 593 4.47 -15.27 6.03
CA VAL A 593 5.63 -14.71 6.72
C VAL A 593 5.61 -13.19 6.63
N LEU A 594 5.44 -12.57 7.80
CA LEU A 594 5.64 -11.15 7.99
C LEU A 594 7.15 -10.83 8.05
N PHE A 595 7.62 -10.06 7.07
CA PHE A 595 9.02 -9.66 6.95
C PHE A 595 9.13 -8.12 7.06
N PRO A 596 10.12 -7.55 7.78
CA PRO A 596 11.29 -8.21 8.39
C PRO A 596 11.05 -8.79 9.79
N GLU A 597 9.84 -8.70 10.35
CA GLU A 597 9.57 -9.07 11.75
C GLU A 597 10.02 -10.49 12.11
N HIS A 598 9.72 -11.47 11.27
CA HIS A 598 10.15 -12.87 11.48
C HIS A 598 11.43 -13.24 10.71
N GLY A 599 11.84 -12.40 9.77
CA GLY A 599 13.09 -12.54 9.01
C GLY A 599 13.19 -13.82 8.15
N MET A 600 14.39 -14.04 7.60
CA MET A 600 14.64 -15.16 6.67
C MET A 600 14.60 -16.54 7.34
N LYS A 601 14.91 -16.63 8.65
CA LYS A 601 14.84 -17.90 9.39
C LYS A 601 13.42 -18.49 9.41
N ALA A 602 12.40 -17.63 9.44
CA ALA A 602 11.01 -18.08 9.37
C ALA A 602 10.67 -18.63 7.98
N ILE A 603 11.11 -17.97 6.90
CA ILE A 603 10.94 -18.50 5.54
C ILE A 603 11.65 -19.86 5.43
N GLU A 604 12.90 -19.96 5.91
CA GLU A 604 13.67 -21.21 5.88
C GLU A 604 12.98 -22.34 6.65
N SER A 605 12.39 -22.09 7.82
CA SER A 605 11.80 -23.15 8.65
C SER A 605 10.65 -23.91 7.97
N TYR A 606 10.03 -23.33 6.94
CA TYR A 606 8.97 -23.98 6.18
C TYR A 606 9.45 -24.63 4.88
N MET A 607 10.64 -24.27 4.39
CA MET A 607 11.19 -24.83 3.17
C MET A 607 11.58 -26.30 3.36
N LYS A 608 11.27 -27.13 2.37
CA LYS A 608 11.55 -28.56 2.37
C LYS A 608 12.62 -28.91 1.33
N THR A 609 13.54 -29.78 1.71
CA THR A 609 14.54 -30.32 0.78
C THR A 609 13.90 -31.35 -0.13
N GLY A 610 14.25 -31.33 -1.43
CA GLY A 610 13.74 -32.28 -2.43
C GLY A 610 12.29 -32.08 -2.87
N GLU A 611 11.55 -31.15 -2.27
CA GLU A 611 10.17 -30.78 -2.66
C GLU A 611 10.14 -29.32 -3.15
N PRO A 612 9.20 -28.93 -4.04
CA PRO A 612 9.06 -27.54 -4.48
C PRO A 612 8.68 -26.59 -3.34
N ASN A 613 9.36 -25.44 -3.28
CA ASN A 613 9.09 -24.35 -2.36
C ASN A 613 8.74 -23.10 -3.17
N THR A 614 7.47 -22.71 -3.15
CA THR A 614 6.97 -21.54 -3.86
C THR A 614 6.93 -20.35 -2.93
N ILE A 615 7.59 -19.26 -3.31
CA ILE A 615 7.60 -18.03 -2.52
C ILE A 615 6.87 -16.94 -3.31
N VAL A 616 5.77 -16.44 -2.75
CA VAL A 616 4.91 -15.45 -3.39
C VAL A 616 5.13 -14.09 -2.73
N PHE A 617 5.53 -13.10 -3.52
CA PHE A 617 5.73 -11.72 -3.08
C PHE A 617 4.55 -10.84 -3.49
N LEU A 618 3.93 -10.20 -2.49
CA LEU A 618 2.83 -9.26 -2.70
C LEU A 618 3.27 -7.80 -2.71
N SER A 619 4.37 -7.49 -2.00
CA SER A 619 4.91 -6.14 -1.97
C SER A 619 5.40 -5.70 -3.35
N LYS A 620 5.24 -4.41 -3.65
CA LYS A 620 5.86 -3.72 -4.80
C LYS A 620 7.07 -2.87 -4.37
N ASN A 621 7.46 -2.93 -3.10
CA ASN A 621 8.58 -2.14 -2.56
C ASN A 621 9.92 -2.76 -3.00
N GLN A 622 10.63 -2.08 -3.89
CA GLN A 622 11.90 -2.56 -4.46
C GLN A 622 12.96 -2.86 -3.40
N ALA A 623 13.10 -2.02 -2.36
CA ALA A 623 14.10 -2.23 -1.32
C ALA A 623 13.80 -3.49 -0.48
N PHE A 624 12.54 -3.70 -0.13
CA PHE A 624 12.07 -4.90 0.53
C PHE A 624 12.35 -6.15 -0.31
N ILE A 625 11.92 -6.14 -1.58
CA ILE A 625 12.10 -7.26 -2.51
C ILE A 625 13.60 -7.58 -2.65
N THR A 626 14.42 -6.56 -2.90
CA THR A 626 15.88 -6.71 -3.03
C THR A 626 16.49 -7.40 -1.82
N ASN A 627 16.12 -6.95 -0.61
CA ASN A 627 16.62 -7.50 0.63
C ASN A 627 16.27 -8.99 0.79
N VAL A 628 15.00 -9.35 0.59
CA VAL A 628 14.55 -10.74 0.74
C VAL A 628 15.15 -11.63 -0.36
N VAL A 629 15.13 -11.19 -1.62
CA VAL A 629 15.68 -11.95 -2.77
C VAL A 629 17.17 -12.23 -2.58
N THR A 630 17.95 -11.25 -2.13
CA THR A 630 19.40 -11.42 -1.88
C THR A 630 19.68 -12.44 -0.77
N GLN A 631 18.85 -12.47 0.27
CA GLN A 631 18.97 -13.47 1.34
C GLN A 631 18.50 -14.85 0.87
N LEU A 632 17.39 -14.89 0.14
CA LEU A 632 16.77 -16.11 -0.36
C LEU A 632 17.67 -16.84 -1.38
N TYR A 633 18.39 -16.10 -2.22
CA TYR A 633 19.33 -16.66 -3.19
C TYR A 633 20.38 -17.57 -2.53
N ARG A 634 20.78 -17.31 -1.28
CA ARG A 634 21.75 -18.15 -0.54
C ARG A 634 21.26 -19.60 -0.32
N TYR A 635 19.96 -19.83 -0.48
CA TYR A 635 19.30 -21.09 -0.18
C TYR A 635 18.97 -21.95 -1.41
N VAL A 636 19.17 -21.43 -2.64
CA VAL A 636 18.82 -22.12 -3.90
C VAL A 636 19.55 -23.45 -4.09
N LYS A 637 20.73 -23.62 -3.49
CA LYS A 637 21.48 -24.89 -3.54
C LYS A 637 20.92 -25.96 -2.62
N LYS A 638 20.19 -25.58 -1.57
CA LYS A 638 19.66 -26.48 -0.53
C LYS A 638 18.20 -26.83 -0.78
N TYR A 639 17.42 -25.87 -1.26
CA TYR A 639 15.98 -26.02 -1.46
C TYR A 639 15.62 -25.75 -2.92
N PRO A 640 14.76 -26.57 -3.54
CA PRO A 640 14.15 -26.24 -4.83
C PRO A 640 13.20 -25.05 -4.62
N ILE A 641 13.59 -23.85 -5.05
CA ILE A 641 12.84 -22.61 -4.84
C ILE A 641 12.29 -22.10 -6.17
N GLN A 642 11.03 -21.67 -6.19
CA GLN A 642 10.47 -20.86 -7.26
C GLN A 642 9.81 -19.61 -6.68
N VAL A 643 10.03 -18.46 -7.31
CA VAL A 643 9.53 -17.17 -6.81
C VAL A 643 8.45 -16.64 -7.74
N PHE A 644 7.34 -16.13 -7.18
CA PHE A 644 6.26 -15.48 -7.91
C PHE A 644 6.06 -14.04 -7.45
N SER A 645 5.85 -13.13 -8.40
CA SER A 645 5.42 -11.76 -8.16
C SER A 645 4.31 -11.33 -9.13
N PHE A 646 3.69 -10.20 -8.82
CA PHE A 646 2.66 -9.57 -9.65
C PHE A 646 3.20 -8.39 -10.47
N VAL A 647 4.52 -8.15 -10.40
CA VAL A 647 5.26 -7.14 -11.17
C VAL A 647 6.62 -7.70 -11.59
N SER A 648 7.19 -7.20 -12.68
CA SER A 648 8.57 -7.53 -13.09
C SER A 648 9.60 -6.82 -12.20
N TRP A 649 10.71 -7.51 -11.93
CA TRP A 649 11.86 -7.01 -11.17
C TRP A 649 13.14 -6.87 -12.01
N GLU A 650 13.05 -7.10 -13.32
CA GLU A 650 14.22 -7.10 -14.23
C GLU A 650 14.97 -5.75 -14.27
N ARG A 651 14.29 -4.65 -13.91
CA ARG A 651 14.84 -3.29 -13.90
C ARG A 651 15.18 -2.80 -12.49
N TYR A 652 15.11 -3.66 -11.47
CA TYR A 652 15.48 -3.26 -10.11
C TYR A 652 17.01 -3.22 -10.01
N GLU A 653 17.55 -2.01 -9.81
CA GLU A 653 19.00 -1.73 -9.85
C GLU A 653 19.85 -2.63 -8.94
N ASN A 654 19.28 -3.11 -7.83
CA ASN A 654 19.99 -3.85 -6.80
C ASN A 654 19.71 -5.37 -6.80
N ILE A 655 19.05 -5.90 -7.84
CA ILE A 655 18.82 -7.33 -8.00
C ILE A 655 19.62 -7.83 -9.20
N GLU A 656 20.59 -8.71 -8.94
CA GLU A 656 21.33 -9.35 -10.03
C GLU A 656 20.40 -10.24 -10.85
N LEU A 657 20.44 -10.11 -12.18
CA LEU A 657 19.61 -10.88 -13.10
C LEU A 657 19.78 -12.39 -12.92
N ASN A 658 20.99 -12.84 -12.59
CA ASN A 658 21.28 -14.25 -12.31
C ASN A 658 20.48 -14.79 -11.11
N PHE A 659 20.21 -13.96 -10.10
CA PHE A 659 19.41 -14.39 -8.94
C PHE A 659 17.99 -14.72 -9.40
N LEU A 660 17.42 -13.93 -10.32
CA LEU A 660 16.08 -14.17 -10.86
C LEU A 660 16.00 -15.50 -11.62
N PHE A 661 17.03 -15.84 -12.40
CA PHE A 661 17.11 -17.14 -13.09
C PHE A 661 17.26 -18.31 -12.12
N ASP A 662 18.16 -18.21 -11.14
CA ASP A 662 18.44 -19.28 -10.18
C ASP A 662 17.30 -19.48 -9.16
N LEU A 663 16.47 -18.45 -8.94
CA LEU A 663 15.26 -18.51 -8.12
C LEU A 663 14.00 -18.92 -8.91
N HIS A 664 14.13 -19.23 -10.21
CA HIS A 664 13.01 -19.46 -11.11
C HIS A 664 11.94 -18.40 -10.92
N PHE A 665 12.32 -17.15 -11.12
CA PHE A 665 11.44 -16.02 -10.91
C PHE A 665 10.33 -16.02 -11.96
N HIS A 666 9.11 -15.83 -11.48
CA HIS A 666 7.91 -15.70 -12.28
C HIS A 666 7.22 -14.38 -11.97
N TYR A 667 6.69 -13.71 -12.98
CA TYR A 667 5.82 -12.55 -12.78
C TYR A 667 4.61 -12.55 -13.70
N THR A 668 3.52 -11.93 -13.23
CA THR A 668 2.33 -11.72 -14.08
C THR A 668 2.41 -10.43 -14.88
N THR A 669 1.91 -10.48 -16.11
CA THR A 669 1.86 -9.33 -17.02
C THR A 669 0.64 -9.42 -17.94
N SER A 670 0.24 -8.30 -18.54
CA SER A 670 -0.83 -8.24 -19.55
C SER A 670 -0.35 -8.57 -20.97
N GLY A 671 0.92 -8.96 -21.11
CA GLY A 671 1.56 -9.19 -22.39
C GLY A 671 3.07 -9.36 -22.31
N PHE A 672 3.67 -9.82 -23.41
CA PHE A 672 5.11 -10.10 -23.54
C PHE A 672 5.61 -9.66 -24.91
N ILE A 673 6.72 -8.92 -24.94
CA ILE A 673 7.35 -8.51 -26.20
C ILE A 673 8.25 -9.64 -26.68
N ASN A 674 7.87 -10.28 -27.78
CA ASN A 674 8.74 -11.23 -28.45
C ASN A 674 9.67 -10.52 -29.44
N TYR A 675 10.89 -10.21 -29.00
CA TYR A 675 11.91 -9.52 -29.80
C TYR A 675 12.42 -10.32 -31.02
N GLU A 676 12.05 -11.60 -31.14
CA GLU A 676 12.42 -12.44 -32.28
C GLU A 676 11.49 -12.27 -33.49
N THR A 677 10.35 -11.58 -33.33
CA THR A 677 9.40 -11.40 -34.43
C THR A 677 9.78 -10.23 -35.34
N HIS A 678 9.43 -10.36 -36.62
CA HIS A 678 9.70 -9.31 -37.61
C HIS A 678 8.91 -8.03 -37.29
N GLU A 679 7.66 -8.16 -36.83
CA GLU A 679 6.78 -7.06 -36.49
C GLU A 679 7.32 -6.20 -35.33
N VAL A 680 7.92 -6.84 -34.31
CA VAL A 680 8.57 -6.12 -33.21
C VAL A 680 9.84 -5.43 -33.68
N SER A 681 10.65 -6.11 -34.51
CA SER A 681 11.85 -5.50 -35.10
C SER A 681 11.54 -4.26 -35.94
N ASP A 682 10.49 -4.33 -36.77
CA ASP A 682 10.00 -3.22 -37.59
C ASP A 682 9.49 -2.04 -36.76
N PHE A 683 8.74 -2.33 -35.67
CA PHE A 683 8.29 -1.30 -34.75
C PHE A 683 9.48 -0.59 -34.10
N ILE A 684 10.46 -1.35 -33.58
CA ILE A 684 11.67 -0.80 -32.96
C ILE A 684 12.46 0.06 -33.95
N ALA A 685 12.63 -0.40 -35.19
CA ALA A 685 13.35 0.33 -36.22
C ALA A 685 12.70 1.69 -36.50
N LYS A 686 11.37 1.71 -36.70
CA LYS A 686 10.60 2.96 -36.91
C LYS A 686 10.63 3.88 -35.70
N TYR A 687 10.50 3.32 -34.50
CA TYR A 687 10.52 4.10 -33.26
C TYR A 687 11.89 4.78 -33.08
N ARG A 688 13.00 4.04 -33.26
CA ARG A 688 14.36 4.60 -33.23
C ARG A 688 14.59 5.64 -34.33
N GLU A 689 14.04 5.42 -35.52
CA GLU A 689 14.13 6.38 -36.62
C GLU A 689 13.45 7.71 -36.26
N LEU A 690 12.27 7.69 -35.66
CA LEU A 690 11.51 8.90 -35.34
C LEU A 690 11.98 9.58 -34.05
N TYR A 691 12.13 8.81 -32.97
CA TYR A 691 12.32 9.35 -31.61
C TYR A 691 13.75 9.27 -31.10
N LYS A 692 14.66 8.65 -31.88
CA LYS A 692 16.10 8.56 -31.55
C LYS A 692 16.40 7.91 -30.19
N THR A 693 15.48 7.08 -29.71
CA THR A 693 15.59 6.36 -28.44
C THR A 693 15.00 4.94 -28.57
N GLU A 694 15.16 4.13 -27.54
CA GLU A 694 14.59 2.78 -27.48
C GLU A 694 13.12 2.82 -27.06
N PRO A 695 12.23 2.03 -27.69
CA PRO A 695 10.86 1.92 -27.24
C PRO A 695 10.78 1.22 -25.88
N THR A 696 9.86 1.67 -25.04
CA THR A 696 9.50 1.01 -23.78
C THR A 696 8.19 0.25 -23.92
N ARG A 697 7.83 -0.54 -22.90
CA ARG A 697 6.52 -1.19 -22.83
C ARG A 697 5.35 -0.23 -23.06
N PHE A 698 5.47 1.04 -22.68
CA PHE A 698 4.39 2.01 -22.82
C PHE A 698 4.17 2.40 -24.28
N SER A 699 5.24 2.51 -25.08
CA SER A 699 5.13 2.74 -26.53
C SER A 699 4.48 1.56 -27.27
N PHE A 700 4.87 0.31 -26.95
CA PHE A 700 4.18 -0.86 -27.50
C PHE A 700 2.71 -0.91 -27.07
N GLN A 701 2.43 -0.57 -25.81
CA GLN A 701 1.08 -0.56 -25.26
C GLN A 701 0.19 0.50 -25.94
N GLY A 702 0.68 1.72 -26.16
CA GLY A 702 -0.05 2.75 -26.91
C GLY A 702 -0.35 2.34 -28.35
N TYR A 703 0.62 1.71 -29.01
CA TYR A 703 0.48 1.17 -30.37
C TYR A 703 -0.57 0.06 -30.44
N ASP A 704 -0.44 -0.97 -29.61
CA ASP A 704 -1.33 -2.14 -29.61
C ASP A 704 -2.76 -1.76 -29.26
N GLN A 705 -2.95 -0.94 -28.21
CA GLN A 705 -4.27 -0.54 -27.76
C GLN A 705 -5.00 0.26 -28.84
N LEU A 706 -4.32 1.25 -29.45
CA LEU A 706 -4.93 2.00 -30.56
C LEU A 706 -5.37 1.07 -31.69
N LEU A 707 -4.48 0.19 -32.16
CA LEU A 707 -4.81 -0.72 -33.26
C LEU A 707 -5.97 -1.64 -32.91
N TYR A 708 -5.97 -2.23 -31.70
CA TYR A 708 -7.03 -3.12 -31.27
C TYR A 708 -8.40 -2.42 -31.23
N PHE A 709 -8.46 -1.22 -30.64
CA PHE A 709 -9.72 -0.52 -30.46
C PHE A 709 -10.27 0.08 -31.76
N VAL A 710 -9.41 0.62 -32.62
CA VAL A 710 -9.84 1.10 -33.93
C VAL A 710 -10.34 -0.06 -34.79
N GLU A 711 -9.63 -1.19 -34.82
CA GLU A 711 -10.11 -2.38 -35.55
C GLU A 711 -11.42 -2.94 -34.97
N SER A 712 -11.59 -2.87 -33.65
CA SER A 712 -12.84 -3.27 -32.99
C SER A 712 -14.00 -2.35 -33.38
N LEU A 713 -13.77 -1.04 -33.49
CA LEU A 713 -14.75 -0.08 -34.00
C LEU A 713 -15.07 -0.33 -35.48
N GLU A 714 -14.06 -0.53 -36.33
CA GLU A 714 -14.25 -0.86 -37.74
C GLU A 714 -15.11 -2.13 -37.92
N LYS A 715 -14.91 -3.11 -37.04
CA LYS A 715 -15.57 -4.43 -37.13
C LYS A 715 -16.97 -4.46 -36.51
N PHE A 716 -17.18 -3.77 -35.38
CA PHE A 716 -18.40 -3.92 -34.58
C PHE A 716 -19.24 -2.65 -34.50
N GLY A 717 -18.67 -1.49 -34.84
CA GLY A 717 -19.30 -0.19 -34.72
C GLY A 717 -19.96 0.01 -33.35
N PRO A 718 -21.27 0.30 -33.29
CA PRO A 718 -21.98 0.54 -32.03
C PRO A 718 -22.06 -0.68 -31.10
N TYR A 719 -21.82 -1.89 -31.60
CA TYR A 719 -21.87 -3.13 -30.83
C TYR A 719 -20.52 -3.54 -30.23
N ILE A 720 -19.52 -2.64 -30.25
CA ILE A 720 -18.15 -2.91 -29.79
C ILE A 720 -18.11 -3.55 -28.39
N LEU A 721 -18.85 -3.01 -27.42
CA LEU A 721 -18.81 -3.49 -26.03
C LEU A 721 -19.44 -4.89 -25.86
N ASP A 722 -20.42 -5.24 -26.69
CA ASP A 722 -21.03 -6.57 -26.66
C ASP A 722 -20.17 -7.62 -27.37
N CYS A 723 -19.46 -7.21 -28.42
CA CYS A 723 -18.75 -8.12 -29.32
C CYS A 723 -17.26 -8.29 -29.01
N MET A 724 -16.62 -7.33 -28.34
CA MET A 724 -15.21 -7.41 -27.94
C MET A 724 -14.84 -8.71 -27.19
N PRO A 725 -15.67 -9.27 -26.30
CA PRO A 725 -15.38 -10.54 -25.65
C PRO A 725 -15.23 -11.73 -26.60
N SER A 726 -15.75 -11.64 -27.84
CA SER A 726 -15.53 -12.64 -28.90
C SER A 726 -14.30 -12.37 -29.76
N PHE A 727 -13.64 -11.21 -29.59
CA PHE A 727 -12.52 -10.76 -30.41
C PHE A 727 -11.21 -10.81 -29.62
N HIS A 728 -10.61 -12.00 -29.60
CA HIS A 728 -9.30 -12.22 -29.01
C HIS A 728 -8.19 -11.89 -30.00
N LYS A 729 -7.19 -11.13 -29.54
CA LYS A 729 -6.04 -10.74 -30.36
C LYS A 729 -4.78 -10.65 -29.50
N GLN A 730 -3.63 -10.93 -30.11
CA GLN A 730 -2.32 -10.63 -29.53
C GLN A 730 -1.69 -9.49 -30.33
N GLY A 731 -1.26 -8.44 -29.62
CA GLY A 731 -0.46 -7.34 -30.15
C GLY A 731 1.03 -7.63 -30.10
N LEU A 732 1.85 -6.60 -30.30
CA LEU A 732 3.31 -6.70 -30.15
C LEU A 732 3.75 -6.92 -28.70
N TYR A 733 2.98 -6.37 -27.77
CA TYR A 733 3.08 -6.52 -26.33
C TYR A 733 1.77 -7.05 -25.76
N ASN A 734 0.67 -6.30 -25.87
CA ASN A 734 -0.58 -6.61 -25.16
C ASN A 734 -1.32 -7.80 -25.74
N SER A 735 -1.81 -8.67 -24.86
CA SER A 735 -2.81 -9.66 -25.19
C SER A 735 -4.21 -9.12 -24.83
N PHE A 736 -5.20 -9.39 -25.69
CA PHE A 736 -6.56 -8.86 -25.56
C PHE A 736 -7.56 -10.02 -25.40
N LYS A 737 -8.13 -10.14 -24.20
CA LYS A 737 -9.17 -11.13 -23.88
C LYS A 737 -10.18 -10.53 -22.91
N PHE A 738 -11.22 -9.90 -23.44
CA PHE A 738 -12.19 -9.21 -22.61
C PHE A 738 -13.25 -10.14 -22.03
N ILE A 739 -13.60 -9.88 -20.78
CA ILE A 739 -14.73 -10.51 -20.10
C ILE A 739 -15.61 -9.43 -19.48
N LYS A 740 -16.85 -9.82 -19.19
CA LYS A 740 -17.81 -9.03 -18.43
C LYS A 740 -18.16 -9.82 -17.16
N GLU A 741 -17.94 -9.22 -15.99
CA GLU A 741 -18.18 -9.92 -14.72
C GLU A 741 -19.56 -9.63 -14.13
N THR A 742 -20.09 -8.43 -14.36
CA THR A 742 -21.43 -8.03 -13.92
C THR A 742 -22.30 -7.70 -15.12
N GLU A 743 -23.61 -7.95 -15.04
CA GLU A 743 -24.54 -7.72 -16.14
C GLU A 743 -24.54 -6.26 -16.63
N HIS A 744 -24.36 -5.31 -15.71
CA HIS A 744 -24.40 -3.87 -15.99
C HIS A 744 -23.03 -3.18 -15.93
N GLY A 745 -21.95 -3.92 -15.63
CA GLY A 745 -20.60 -3.36 -15.60
C GLY A 745 -19.95 -3.28 -16.96
N GLY A 746 -18.75 -2.72 -16.98
CA GLY A 746 -17.90 -2.63 -18.15
C GLY A 746 -17.10 -3.91 -18.41
N LEU A 747 -16.15 -3.80 -19.34
CA LEU A 747 -15.28 -4.91 -19.73
C LEU A 747 -13.95 -4.85 -18.99
N ILE A 748 -13.42 -6.04 -18.70
CA ILE A 748 -12.09 -6.20 -18.11
C ILE A 748 -11.26 -7.05 -19.06
N ASN A 749 -10.05 -6.60 -19.39
CA ASN A 749 -9.08 -7.45 -20.04
C ASN A 749 -8.58 -8.51 -19.06
N ASN A 750 -8.84 -9.78 -19.37
CA ASN A 750 -8.47 -10.97 -18.60
C ASN A 750 -7.31 -11.73 -19.28
N ALA A 751 -6.59 -11.11 -20.20
CA ALA A 751 -5.35 -11.66 -20.71
C ALA A 751 -4.23 -11.48 -19.66
N ILE A 752 -3.81 -12.60 -19.06
CA ILE A 752 -2.76 -12.63 -18.03
C ILE A 752 -1.76 -13.71 -18.40
N ASP A 753 -0.56 -13.26 -18.74
CA ASP A 753 0.60 -14.10 -19.00
C ASP A 753 1.43 -14.22 -17.72
N ILE A 754 2.04 -15.39 -17.50
CA ILE A 754 3.07 -15.59 -16.49
C ILE A 754 4.39 -15.69 -17.25
N ILE A 755 5.33 -14.81 -16.96
CA ILE A 755 6.68 -14.88 -17.55
C ILE A 755 7.59 -15.60 -16.57
N GLU A 756 8.38 -16.53 -17.09
CA GLU A 756 9.34 -17.34 -16.35
C GLU A 756 10.77 -16.96 -16.74
N PHE A 757 11.62 -16.76 -15.72
CA PHE A 757 13.08 -16.75 -15.83
C PHE A 757 13.56 -18.19 -15.75
N SER A 758 13.72 -18.81 -16.91
CA SER A 758 13.94 -20.26 -17.02
C SER A 758 15.41 -20.66 -16.85
N HIS A 759 15.65 -21.95 -16.57
CA HIS A 759 16.98 -22.51 -16.30
C HIS A 759 18.00 -22.30 -17.43
N ASP A 760 17.55 -22.22 -18.69
CA ASP A 760 18.42 -21.99 -19.85
C ASP A 760 18.73 -20.50 -20.06
N LYS A 761 18.43 -19.67 -19.05
CA LYS A 761 18.65 -18.21 -19.04
C LYS A 761 17.86 -17.47 -20.12
N THR A 762 16.67 -17.97 -20.44
CA THR A 762 15.73 -17.31 -21.34
C THR A 762 14.44 -16.90 -20.61
N LEU A 763 13.82 -15.83 -21.09
CA LEU A 763 12.48 -15.42 -20.68
C LEU A 763 11.45 -16.11 -21.56
N LYS A 764 10.48 -16.77 -20.94
CA LYS A 764 9.42 -17.49 -21.66
C LYS A 764 8.07 -17.22 -21.04
N VAL A 765 7.02 -17.23 -21.86
CA VAL A 765 5.64 -17.28 -21.36
C VAL A 765 5.40 -18.70 -20.83
N ALA A 766 5.17 -18.81 -19.53
CA ALA A 766 4.85 -20.07 -18.89
C ALA A 766 3.44 -20.54 -19.31
N PRO A 767 3.27 -21.84 -19.63
CA PRO A 767 1.99 -22.39 -20.06
C PRO A 767 0.92 -22.32 -18.95
#